data_AF-A0A2E5Y5I8-F1
#
_entry.id   AF-A0A2E5Y5I8-F1
#
_cell.length_a   1.000
_cell.length_b   1.000
_cell.length_c   1.000
_cell.angle_alpha   90.00
_cell.angle_beta   90.00
_cell.angle_gamma   90.00
#
_symmetry.space_group_name_H-M   'P 1'
#
loop_
_entity.id
_entity.type
_entity.pdbx_description
1 polymer ?
#
loop_
_entity_poly.entity_id
_entity_poly.type
_entity_poly.pdbx_seq_one_letter_code
_entity_poly.pdbx_strand_id
1 'polypeptide(L)'
;MQRMIVMVLATMLLVPFAGCLEQDGATSEAGTFSLSVEWTTIPLESKSGYYEDEQSISWDVASESISDQIEDSGGIVVGVLMSLDYPNEDESPNPGFCTGLENNVPDTVSGTVSKNEWTLTESGSNPGSHVVNLTWHNQSLLEMETISGMSKSEILQQIDFGIDALGSYSLTILVDAEAYDGATCSHTDNGEDVTSSISLLVVDVQLEGDEDASVLSVGEGAISILLFSPWFIGMFLLVGYLFSKKERYHLTVILEEDEAIDESRSSIEEGKTLVESYRARVLTLCALYVAQGIPWGFITVTFVTYLAVEGVGAGQLAFLLTLGTLPWSVKFLWGPIIDRYQFPEMGKRRPWILIAQTGMIVVLSSMLLIPNMSSNVTLVGIMFLVYNIFTALQDVSTDALAVDILEPHEFEKVNSYMFTSKAVGGIIGGAGLGTIIGFVGIKGAIVLQIPILVAIMLVPLFMTEKPGEKLFPWSESSEKKVEQQTIEQKNFKEIFENIKIAFSFRSAQLGILLSLIISLSYFLIPILPLLFVRELGWTEEQFNATKGGVILIVTMLGYMVGGQLGKQFGGKSIIIGAAFSTALITIVWGMNESLWSNGIFMMTVWSLQTFVWAMVSINIYSLMMRITWPEVGGTQFTGYMAMMNLSAIIGYQLTAPLAARFDYSTLFYIAALLETVVVLGAMFIDPEETRRAMAKRRSE
;
A
#
# COMPACT_ATOMS: atom_id res chain seq x y z
N MET A 1 9.69 28.71 29.86
CA MET A 1 9.86 27.81 28.70
C MET A 1 9.41 26.36 28.99
N GLN A 2 9.81 25.76 30.11
CA GLN A 2 9.31 24.45 30.58
C GLN A 2 7.77 24.37 30.73
N ARG A 3 7.13 25.46 31.16
CA ARG A 3 5.66 25.60 31.19
C ARG A 3 5.01 25.64 29.81
N MET A 4 5.71 26.10 28.78
CA MET A 4 5.18 26.20 27.41
C MET A 4 5.15 24.83 26.73
N ILE A 5 6.12 23.96 27.02
CA ILE A 5 6.16 22.57 26.54
C ILE A 5 5.02 21.74 27.14
N VAL A 6 4.76 21.89 28.45
CA VAL A 6 3.59 21.29 29.10
C VAL A 6 2.29 21.87 28.55
N MET A 7 2.26 23.17 28.21
CA MET A 7 1.09 23.82 27.61
C MET A 7 0.82 23.31 26.19
N VAL A 8 1.84 23.11 25.35
CA VAL A 8 1.69 22.59 23.98
C VAL A 8 1.24 21.13 23.99
N LEU A 9 1.82 20.28 24.86
CA LEU A 9 1.37 18.91 25.10
C LEU A 9 -0.07 18.86 25.66
N ALA A 10 -0.44 19.81 26.53
CA ALA A 10 -1.80 19.90 27.08
C ALA A 10 -2.83 20.52 26.11
N THR A 11 -2.42 21.38 25.17
CA THR A 11 -3.34 21.96 24.17
C THR A 11 -3.66 20.99 23.04
N MET A 12 -2.77 20.04 22.72
CA MET A 12 -3.10 18.96 21.78
C MET A 12 -3.99 17.86 22.38
N LEU A 13 -4.10 17.79 23.70
CA LEU A 13 -5.05 16.93 24.42
C LEU A 13 -6.52 17.43 24.37
N LEU A 14 -6.79 18.61 23.78
CA LEU A 14 -8.09 19.28 23.86
C LEU A 14 -8.77 19.55 22.50
N VAL A 15 -8.36 18.89 21.41
CA VAL A 15 -9.07 19.00 20.13
C VAL A 15 -9.88 17.72 19.89
N PRO A 16 -11.21 17.73 20.10
CA PRO A 16 -12.05 16.63 19.66
C PRO A 16 -12.29 16.78 18.15
N PHE A 17 -11.74 15.88 17.34
CA PHE A 17 -12.30 15.61 16.02
C PHE A 17 -13.47 14.65 16.23
N ALA A 18 -14.68 15.21 16.19
CA ALA A 18 -15.92 14.47 16.15
C ALA A 18 -16.16 13.94 14.73
N GLY A 19 -16.40 12.64 14.61
CA GLY A 19 -16.75 11.97 13.36
C GLY A 19 -17.29 10.57 13.63
N CYS A 20 -18.58 10.51 13.98
CA CYS A 20 -19.56 9.42 13.85
C CYS A 20 -19.43 8.09 14.63
N LEU A 21 -20.40 7.90 15.54
CA LEU A 21 -20.98 6.66 16.12
C LEU A 21 -21.70 5.85 15.01
N GLU A 22 -22.03 4.54 15.04
CA GLU A 22 -22.34 3.55 16.10
C GLU A 22 -22.33 2.10 15.50
N GLN A 23 -22.38 1.08 16.39
CA GLN A 23 -22.48 -0.40 16.33
C GLN A 23 -23.41 -1.08 15.26
N ASP A 24 -23.39 -2.39 14.95
CA ASP A 24 -23.20 -3.66 15.70
C ASP A 24 -22.99 -4.87 14.73
N GLY A 25 -22.38 -5.99 15.20
CA GLY A 25 -22.86 -7.34 14.86
C GLY A 25 -21.95 -8.39 14.16
N ALA A 26 -21.56 -9.40 14.95
CA ALA A 26 -21.26 -10.82 14.63
C ALA A 26 -20.00 -11.21 13.80
N THR A 27 -19.07 -11.88 14.48
CA THR A 27 -17.84 -12.48 13.96
C THR A 27 -18.05 -13.92 13.49
N SER A 28 -17.74 -14.20 12.22
CA SER A 28 -17.43 -15.54 11.72
C SER A 28 -16.01 -15.48 11.14
N GLU A 29 -15.16 -16.44 11.51
CA GLU A 29 -13.73 -16.43 11.14
C GLU A 29 -13.55 -16.80 9.67
N ALA A 30 -13.00 -15.85 8.92
CA ALA A 30 -12.76 -15.94 7.50
C ALA A 30 -11.41 -16.61 7.17
N GLY A 31 -11.43 -17.66 6.34
CA GLY A 31 -10.25 -18.44 5.93
C GLY A 31 -9.92 -18.31 4.43
N THR A 32 -8.89 -19.02 3.97
CA THR A 32 -8.61 -19.22 2.53
C THR A 32 -8.79 -20.69 2.16
N PHE A 33 -9.70 -20.98 1.24
CA PHE A 33 -10.06 -22.33 0.80
C PHE A 33 -9.79 -22.47 -0.69
N SER A 34 -9.19 -23.58 -1.12
CA SER A 34 -9.24 -24.00 -2.51
C SER A 34 -10.53 -24.79 -2.73
N LEU A 35 -11.25 -24.42 -3.79
CA LEU A 35 -12.55 -25.00 -4.13
C LEU A 35 -12.37 -25.87 -5.37
N SER A 36 -12.68 -27.16 -5.26
CA SER A 36 -12.84 -28.06 -6.40
C SER A 36 -14.31 -28.44 -6.52
N VAL A 37 -14.89 -28.23 -7.70
CA VAL A 37 -16.32 -28.46 -7.98
C VAL A 37 -16.45 -29.46 -9.11
N GLU A 38 -17.15 -30.57 -8.88
CA GLU A 38 -17.50 -31.56 -9.90
C GLU A 38 -19.01 -31.46 -10.21
N TRP A 39 -19.35 -31.26 -11.48
CA TRP A 39 -20.74 -31.07 -11.93
C TRP A 39 -21.32 -32.37 -12.45
N THR A 40 -22.50 -32.75 -11.95
CA THR A 40 -23.24 -33.94 -12.38
C THR A 40 -24.67 -33.56 -12.74
N THR A 41 -25.14 -33.99 -13.92
CA THR A 41 -26.53 -33.85 -14.34
C THR A 41 -27.28 -35.16 -14.14
N ILE A 42 -28.34 -35.16 -13.33
CA ILE A 42 -29.15 -36.35 -13.04
C ILE A 42 -30.49 -36.24 -13.76
N PRO A 43 -30.82 -37.13 -14.71
CA PRO A 43 -32.11 -37.08 -15.40
C PRO A 43 -33.25 -37.45 -14.45
N LEU A 44 -34.31 -36.64 -14.46
CA LEU A 44 -35.51 -36.81 -13.63
C LEU A 44 -36.67 -37.40 -14.42
N GLU A 45 -37.04 -36.75 -15.51
CA GLU A 45 -38.20 -37.10 -16.32
C GLU A 45 -37.97 -36.68 -17.77
N SER A 46 -38.55 -37.43 -18.70
CA SER A 46 -38.72 -36.99 -20.09
C SER A 46 -40.16 -37.21 -20.52
N LYS A 47 -40.72 -36.19 -21.16
CA LYS A 47 -42.12 -36.15 -21.57
C LYS A 47 -42.21 -35.54 -22.97
N SER A 48 -42.94 -36.20 -23.85
CA SER A 48 -43.22 -35.73 -25.20
C SER A 48 -44.74 -35.69 -25.38
N GLY A 49 -45.24 -34.64 -26.02
CA GLY A 49 -46.65 -34.48 -26.28
C GLY A 49 -46.95 -33.28 -27.17
N TYR A 50 -48.19 -33.22 -27.62
CA TYR A 50 -48.74 -32.10 -28.40
C TYR A 50 -49.31 -31.05 -27.44
N TYR A 51 -48.97 -29.78 -27.66
CA TYR A 51 -49.40 -28.65 -26.84
C TYR A 51 -50.24 -27.70 -27.70
N GLU A 52 -51.52 -27.51 -27.33
CA GLU A 52 -52.44 -26.65 -28.09
C GLU A 52 -52.07 -25.16 -27.95
N ASP A 53 -52.40 -24.37 -28.98
CA ASP A 53 -52.17 -22.93 -29.04
C ASP A 53 -52.73 -22.16 -27.82
N GLU A 54 -51.96 -21.21 -27.32
CA GLU A 54 -52.17 -20.42 -26.08
C GLU A 54 -52.43 -21.24 -24.81
N GLN A 55 -52.25 -22.57 -24.83
CA GLN A 55 -52.52 -23.43 -23.68
C GLN A 55 -51.28 -23.65 -22.80
N SER A 56 -51.32 -23.12 -21.57
CA SER A 56 -50.30 -23.43 -20.57
C SER A 56 -50.54 -24.80 -19.91
N ILE A 57 -49.63 -25.75 -20.10
CA ILE A 57 -49.66 -27.04 -19.41
C ILE A 57 -48.62 -27.05 -18.30
N SER A 58 -49.07 -27.18 -17.05
CA SER A 58 -48.22 -27.25 -15.87
C SER A 58 -48.28 -28.63 -15.21
N TRP A 59 -47.14 -29.13 -14.74
CA TRP A 59 -47.05 -30.33 -13.91
C TRP A 59 -45.86 -30.25 -12.96
N ASP A 60 -45.88 -31.09 -11.92
CA ASP A 60 -44.81 -31.12 -10.93
C ASP A 60 -44.00 -32.41 -11.03
N VAL A 61 -42.69 -32.28 -10.83
CA VAL A 61 -41.74 -33.40 -10.76
C VAL A 61 -41.05 -33.36 -9.39
N ALA A 62 -40.90 -34.50 -8.72
CA ALA A 62 -40.31 -34.57 -7.38
C ALA A 62 -38.93 -35.26 -7.39
N SER A 63 -37.98 -34.76 -6.60
CA SER A 63 -36.65 -35.36 -6.43
C SER A 63 -36.61 -36.62 -5.55
N GLU A 64 -37.73 -37.00 -4.91
CA GLU A 64 -37.77 -38.10 -3.93
C GLU A 64 -37.37 -39.47 -4.50
N SER A 65 -37.60 -39.69 -5.79
CA SER A 65 -37.30 -40.97 -6.45
C SER A 65 -35.82 -41.16 -6.81
N ILE A 66 -35.00 -40.12 -6.68
CA ILE A 66 -33.59 -40.10 -7.07
C ILE A 66 -32.67 -39.67 -5.92
N SER A 67 -33.13 -39.73 -4.67
CA SER A 67 -32.35 -39.36 -3.48
C SER A 67 -30.98 -40.03 -3.43
N ASP A 68 -30.93 -41.33 -3.74
CA ASP A 68 -29.70 -42.12 -3.70
C ASP A 68 -28.69 -41.63 -4.75
N GLN A 69 -29.16 -41.20 -5.93
CA GLN A 69 -28.29 -40.68 -6.99
C GLN A 69 -27.78 -39.27 -6.67
N ILE A 70 -28.58 -38.46 -5.96
CA ILE A 70 -28.19 -37.13 -5.50
C ILE A 70 -27.11 -37.25 -4.43
N GLU A 71 -27.27 -38.15 -3.45
CA GLU A 71 -26.27 -38.41 -2.42
C GLU A 71 -24.94 -38.93 -3.02
N ASP A 72 -25.01 -39.85 -3.99
CA ASP A 72 -23.83 -40.38 -4.68
C ASP A 72 -23.07 -39.32 -5.51
N SER A 73 -23.72 -38.19 -5.84
CA SER A 73 -23.17 -37.11 -6.70
C SER A 73 -22.76 -35.84 -5.93
N GLY A 74 -22.58 -35.94 -4.60
CA GLY A 74 -22.13 -34.82 -3.75
C GLY A 74 -23.24 -34.17 -2.90
N GLY A 75 -24.50 -34.52 -3.13
CA GLY A 75 -25.64 -34.15 -2.28
C GLY A 75 -26.16 -32.72 -2.43
N ILE A 76 -25.43 -31.81 -3.07
CA ILE A 76 -25.81 -30.40 -3.19
C ILE A 76 -26.51 -30.14 -4.53
N VAL A 77 -27.82 -29.89 -4.49
CA VAL A 77 -28.61 -29.54 -5.68
C VAL A 77 -28.59 -28.02 -5.89
N VAL A 78 -28.05 -27.57 -7.02
CA VAL A 78 -27.81 -26.14 -7.32
C VAL A 78 -28.65 -25.59 -8.47
N GLY A 79 -29.43 -26.44 -9.14
CA GLY A 79 -30.31 -26.02 -10.22
C GLY A 79 -31.16 -27.14 -10.83
N VAL A 80 -32.07 -26.74 -11.72
CA VAL A 80 -32.88 -27.60 -12.58
C VAL A 80 -32.70 -27.18 -14.02
N LEU A 81 -32.48 -28.15 -14.89
CA LEU A 81 -32.32 -27.98 -16.32
C LEU A 81 -33.51 -28.61 -17.04
N MET A 82 -34.26 -27.80 -17.80
CA MET A 82 -35.33 -28.27 -18.68
C MET A 82 -34.92 -28.01 -20.13
N SER A 83 -34.61 -29.07 -20.86
CA SER A 83 -34.38 -29.00 -22.31
C SER A 83 -35.70 -29.22 -23.04
N LEU A 84 -36.02 -28.34 -23.98
CA LEU A 84 -37.20 -28.40 -24.85
C LEU A 84 -36.73 -28.57 -26.30
N ASP A 85 -37.24 -29.58 -26.98
CA ASP A 85 -36.95 -29.91 -28.38
C ASP A 85 -38.24 -29.96 -29.19
N TYR A 86 -38.30 -29.18 -30.26
CA TYR A 86 -39.45 -28.98 -31.14
C TYR A 86 -38.92 -28.92 -32.59
N PRO A 87 -38.64 -30.09 -33.20
CA PRO A 87 -37.80 -30.19 -34.39
C PRO A 87 -38.51 -29.85 -35.70
N ASN A 88 -39.84 -29.68 -35.69
CA ASN A 88 -40.66 -29.48 -36.87
C ASN A 88 -41.44 -28.15 -36.78
N GLU A 89 -42.12 -27.85 -37.88
CA GLU A 89 -43.03 -26.72 -38.06
C GLU A 89 -44.26 -27.31 -38.76
N ASP A 90 -45.46 -27.18 -38.20
CA ASP A 90 -46.63 -27.92 -38.68
C ASP A 90 -47.88 -27.07 -39.01
N GLU A 91 -47.68 -25.95 -39.72
CA GLU A 91 -48.80 -25.23 -40.31
C GLU A 91 -49.60 -26.03 -41.38
N SER A 92 -50.93 -25.96 -41.30
CA SER A 92 -51.84 -26.58 -42.27
C SER A 92 -52.56 -25.55 -43.15
N PRO A 93 -52.46 -25.61 -44.50
CA PRO A 93 -53.12 -24.64 -45.37
C PRO A 93 -54.65 -24.78 -45.38
N ASN A 94 -55.36 -23.65 -45.25
CA ASN A 94 -56.83 -23.64 -45.29
C ASN A 94 -57.37 -23.80 -46.72
N PRO A 95 -58.64 -24.23 -46.89
CA PRO A 95 -59.28 -24.31 -48.20
C PRO A 95 -59.32 -22.93 -48.90
N GLY A 96 -58.49 -22.74 -49.93
CA GLY A 96 -58.30 -21.46 -50.63
C GLY A 96 -57.31 -21.56 -51.81
N PHE A 97 -56.82 -20.42 -52.33
CA PHE A 97 -55.78 -20.38 -53.38
C PHE A 97 -54.36 -20.57 -52.79
N CYS A 98 -54.18 -21.48 -51.83
CA CYS A 98 -52.87 -21.81 -51.25
C CYS A 98 -52.06 -22.66 -52.23
N THR A 99 -50.82 -22.24 -52.52
CA THR A 99 -49.96 -22.86 -53.55
C THR A 99 -48.99 -23.91 -52.99
N GLY A 100 -48.84 -23.97 -51.66
CA GLY A 100 -47.85 -24.81 -50.98
C GLY A 100 -46.42 -24.27 -51.13
N LEU A 101 -46.28 -23.01 -51.55
CA LEU A 101 -45.00 -22.29 -51.69
C LEU A 101 -44.87 -21.16 -50.67
N GLU A 102 -45.93 -20.93 -49.88
CA GLU A 102 -45.95 -20.03 -48.73
C GLU A 102 -45.03 -20.57 -47.63
N ASN A 103 -44.25 -19.70 -46.97
CA ASN A 103 -43.36 -20.11 -45.88
C ASN A 103 -44.16 -20.18 -44.58
N ASN A 104 -43.95 -21.23 -43.80
CA ASN A 104 -44.44 -21.29 -42.42
C ASN A 104 -43.84 -20.15 -41.58
N VAL A 105 -44.63 -19.68 -40.62
CA VAL A 105 -44.26 -18.73 -39.59
C VAL A 105 -43.82 -19.55 -38.37
N PRO A 106 -42.64 -19.26 -37.79
CA PRO A 106 -42.22 -19.92 -36.56
C PRO A 106 -43.10 -19.54 -35.37
N ASP A 107 -43.52 -20.54 -34.62
CA ASP A 107 -44.15 -20.45 -33.32
C ASP A 107 -43.15 -20.10 -32.21
N THR A 108 -43.68 -19.64 -31.08
CA THR A 108 -42.89 -19.40 -29.87
C THR A 108 -43.20 -20.45 -28.82
N VAL A 109 -42.20 -21.24 -28.45
CA VAL A 109 -42.28 -22.21 -27.34
C VAL A 109 -41.61 -21.60 -26.12
N SER A 110 -42.39 -21.39 -25.06
CA SER A 110 -41.92 -20.87 -23.77
C SER A 110 -41.90 -21.96 -22.71
N GLY A 111 -40.74 -22.17 -22.09
CA GLY A 111 -40.55 -23.05 -20.94
C GLY A 111 -40.38 -22.26 -19.66
N THR A 112 -41.14 -22.58 -18.62
CA THR A 112 -41.00 -22.01 -17.27
C THR A 112 -40.68 -23.11 -16.25
N VAL A 113 -39.62 -22.91 -15.49
CA VAL A 113 -39.24 -23.76 -14.35
C VAL A 113 -39.37 -22.93 -13.07
N SER A 114 -40.08 -23.46 -12.08
CA SER A 114 -40.29 -22.81 -10.79
C SER A 114 -39.96 -23.74 -9.63
N LYS A 115 -39.22 -23.22 -8.65
CA LYS A 115 -38.90 -23.85 -7.37
C LYS A 115 -38.98 -22.81 -6.26
N ASN A 116 -39.98 -22.92 -5.39
CA ASN A 116 -40.23 -21.93 -4.33
C ASN A 116 -40.30 -20.51 -4.91
N GLU A 117 -39.36 -19.62 -4.54
CA GLU A 117 -39.26 -18.24 -5.04
C GLU A 117 -38.43 -18.13 -6.34
N TRP A 118 -37.72 -19.18 -6.75
CA TRP A 118 -36.91 -19.20 -7.97
C TRP A 118 -37.78 -19.55 -9.17
N THR A 119 -37.86 -18.66 -10.15
CA THR A 119 -38.61 -18.88 -11.39
C THR A 119 -37.81 -18.35 -12.57
N LEU A 120 -37.67 -19.14 -13.62
CA LEU A 120 -37.05 -18.73 -14.88
C LEU A 120 -37.95 -19.17 -16.04
N THR A 121 -38.19 -18.24 -16.95
CA THR A 121 -38.88 -18.48 -18.21
C THR A 121 -37.92 -18.15 -19.35
N GLU A 122 -37.69 -19.10 -20.24
CA GLU A 122 -37.03 -18.84 -21.52
C GLU A 122 -37.95 -19.24 -22.66
N SER A 123 -37.64 -18.76 -23.85
CA SER A 123 -38.44 -19.04 -25.04
C SER A 123 -37.54 -19.18 -26.24
N GLY A 124 -37.95 -20.01 -27.18
CA GLY A 124 -37.31 -20.18 -28.47
C GLY A 124 -38.35 -20.37 -29.57
N SER A 125 -37.90 -20.28 -30.81
CA SER A 125 -38.75 -20.48 -31.99
C SER A 125 -38.45 -21.81 -32.65
N ASN A 126 -39.49 -22.53 -33.07
CA ASN A 126 -39.36 -23.71 -33.91
C ASN A 126 -38.82 -23.32 -35.33
N PRO A 127 -38.36 -24.31 -36.11
CA PRO A 127 -37.88 -25.61 -35.65
C PRO A 127 -36.57 -25.41 -34.86
N GLY A 128 -36.46 -25.99 -33.67
CA GLY A 128 -35.32 -25.76 -32.81
C GLY A 128 -35.37 -26.46 -31.46
N SER A 129 -34.47 -26.06 -30.58
CA SER A 129 -34.46 -26.46 -29.18
C SER A 129 -33.86 -25.35 -28.32
N HIS A 130 -34.27 -25.30 -27.06
CA HIS A 130 -33.67 -24.42 -26.06
C HIS A 130 -33.66 -25.07 -24.69
N VAL A 131 -32.93 -24.47 -23.75
CA VAL A 131 -32.73 -25.02 -22.41
C VAL A 131 -33.01 -23.95 -21.37
N VAL A 132 -34.01 -24.18 -20.54
CA VAL A 132 -34.27 -23.36 -19.35
C VAL A 132 -33.36 -23.84 -18.22
N ASN A 133 -32.33 -23.07 -17.90
CA ASN A 133 -31.33 -23.41 -16.88
C ASN A 133 -31.55 -22.59 -15.60
N LEU A 134 -32.41 -23.07 -14.70
CA LEU A 134 -32.69 -22.40 -13.44
C LEU A 134 -31.65 -22.81 -12.38
N THR A 135 -30.81 -21.88 -11.94
CA THR A 135 -29.80 -22.10 -10.88
C THR A 135 -29.97 -21.10 -9.73
N TRP A 136 -29.74 -21.52 -8.49
CA TRP A 136 -29.93 -20.69 -7.29
C TRP A 136 -28.67 -20.47 -6.44
N HIS A 137 -27.50 -20.82 -6.97
CA HIS A 137 -26.21 -20.68 -6.29
C HIS A 137 -25.48 -19.37 -6.69
N ASN A 138 -24.50 -18.95 -5.89
CA ASN A 138 -23.61 -17.85 -6.25
C ASN A 138 -22.58 -18.31 -7.29
N GLN A 139 -22.83 -18.03 -8.57
CA GLN A 139 -22.00 -18.48 -9.68
C GLN A 139 -20.53 -18.01 -9.58
N SER A 140 -20.28 -16.83 -9.03
CA SER A 140 -18.93 -16.31 -8.86
C SER A 140 -18.09 -17.13 -7.88
N LEU A 141 -18.70 -17.84 -6.93
CA LEU A 141 -17.95 -18.68 -5.99
C LEU A 141 -17.50 -20.00 -6.62
N LEU A 142 -18.33 -20.62 -7.47
CA LEU A 142 -18.00 -21.90 -8.11
C LEU A 142 -16.98 -21.77 -9.25
N GLU A 143 -16.75 -20.55 -9.75
CA GLU A 143 -15.76 -20.24 -10.80
C GLU A 143 -14.37 -19.86 -10.24
N MET A 144 -14.23 -19.69 -8.92
CA MET A 144 -12.97 -19.33 -8.26
C MET A 144 -12.21 -20.58 -7.79
N GLU A 145 -10.95 -20.76 -8.23
CA GLU A 145 -10.08 -21.84 -7.71
C GLU A 145 -9.71 -21.64 -6.24
N THR A 146 -9.71 -20.39 -5.75
CA THR A 146 -9.37 -20.05 -4.35
C THR A 146 -10.28 -18.94 -3.83
N ILE A 147 -10.87 -19.17 -2.65
CA ILE A 147 -11.78 -18.26 -1.95
C ILE A 147 -11.11 -17.83 -0.65
N SER A 148 -10.88 -16.53 -0.49
CA SER A 148 -10.27 -15.96 0.72
C SER A 148 -11.22 -14.96 1.37
N GLY A 149 -11.31 -14.93 2.70
CA GLY A 149 -12.05 -13.89 3.41
C GLY A 149 -13.49 -14.25 3.78
N MET A 150 -13.90 -15.51 3.61
CA MET A 150 -15.19 -16.04 4.10
C MET A 150 -14.96 -17.28 4.95
N SER A 151 -15.85 -17.58 5.88
CA SER A 151 -15.81 -18.83 6.64
C SER A 151 -16.28 -20.02 5.80
N LYS A 152 -15.86 -21.23 6.16
CA LYS A 152 -16.35 -22.47 5.51
C LYS A 152 -17.88 -22.56 5.54
N SER A 153 -18.51 -22.13 6.64
CA SER A 153 -19.97 -22.08 6.77
C SER A 153 -20.63 -21.04 5.87
N GLU A 154 -20.02 -19.87 5.68
CA GLU A 154 -20.52 -18.84 4.77
C GLU A 154 -20.45 -19.28 3.31
N ILE A 155 -19.37 -19.97 2.93
CA ILE A 155 -19.21 -20.53 1.58
C ILE A 155 -20.29 -21.59 1.32
N LEU A 156 -20.46 -22.53 2.26
CA LEU A 156 -21.46 -23.58 2.13
C LEU A 156 -22.89 -23.01 2.14
N GLN A 157 -23.22 -22.00 2.96
CA GLN A 157 -24.54 -21.37 2.96
C GLN A 157 -24.90 -20.66 1.64
N GLN A 158 -23.91 -20.27 0.83
CA GLN A 158 -24.14 -19.64 -0.48
C GLN A 158 -24.27 -20.63 -1.63
N ILE A 159 -24.04 -21.92 -1.37
CA ILE A 159 -24.02 -22.99 -2.38
C ILE A 159 -25.06 -24.06 -2.03
N ASP A 160 -25.12 -24.48 -0.76
CA ASP A 160 -26.02 -25.51 -0.25
C ASP A 160 -27.24 -24.90 0.44
N PHE A 161 -28.38 -24.99 -0.24
CA PHE A 161 -29.69 -24.57 0.25
C PHE A 161 -30.47 -25.71 0.93
N GLY A 162 -29.84 -26.89 1.09
CA GLY A 162 -30.38 -28.01 1.84
C GLY A 162 -31.77 -28.45 1.41
N ILE A 163 -32.70 -28.53 2.37
CA ILE A 163 -34.07 -29.02 2.13
C ILE A 163 -34.87 -28.14 1.14
N ASP A 164 -34.51 -26.85 1.00
CA ASP A 164 -35.24 -25.93 0.12
C ASP A 164 -34.94 -26.21 -1.36
N ALA A 165 -33.79 -26.82 -1.67
CA ALA A 165 -33.40 -27.24 -3.01
C ALA A 165 -34.07 -28.56 -3.44
N LEU A 166 -34.57 -29.36 -2.49
CA LEU A 166 -35.17 -30.69 -2.71
C LEU A 166 -36.71 -30.64 -2.67
N GLY A 167 -37.38 -31.66 -3.20
CA GLY A 167 -38.84 -31.79 -3.21
C GLY A 167 -39.42 -31.60 -4.61
N SER A 168 -40.57 -30.92 -4.72
CA SER A 168 -41.27 -30.73 -6.00
C SER A 168 -40.77 -29.51 -6.77
N TYR A 169 -40.69 -29.63 -8.10
CA TYR A 169 -40.37 -28.59 -9.07
C TYR A 169 -41.56 -28.43 -10.01
N SER A 170 -42.02 -27.20 -10.22
CA SER A 170 -43.16 -26.91 -11.08
C SER A 170 -42.68 -26.49 -12.45
N LEU A 171 -43.15 -27.19 -13.48
CA LEU A 171 -42.78 -27.00 -14.87
C LEU A 171 -44.00 -26.55 -15.64
N THR A 172 -43.84 -25.54 -16.49
CA THR A 172 -44.90 -25.08 -17.39
C THR A 172 -44.35 -24.91 -18.79
N ILE A 173 -45.07 -25.43 -19.78
CA ILE A 173 -44.82 -25.17 -21.20
C ILE A 173 -46.01 -24.41 -21.74
N LEU A 174 -45.73 -23.38 -22.53
CA LEU A 174 -46.69 -22.60 -23.29
C LEU A 174 -46.22 -22.58 -24.74
N VAL A 175 -47.13 -22.85 -25.67
CA VAL A 175 -46.91 -22.68 -27.10
C VAL A 175 -47.81 -21.54 -27.57
N ASP A 176 -47.21 -20.58 -28.26
CA ASP A 176 -47.90 -19.48 -28.94
C ASP A 176 -47.71 -19.73 -30.44
N ALA A 177 -48.76 -20.25 -31.08
CA ALA A 177 -48.71 -20.73 -32.45
C ALA A 177 -49.10 -19.61 -33.41
N GLU A 178 -48.22 -19.29 -34.37
CA GLU A 178 -48.47 -18.27 -35.38
C GLU A 178 -48.64 -18.94 -36.75
N ALA A 179 -49.74 -18.63 -37.44
CA ALA A 179 -49.97 -19.13 -38.78
C ALA A 179 -49.80 -18.05 -39.84
N TYR A 180 -49.29 -18.41 -41.01
CA TYR A 180 -49.27 -17.52 -42.18
C TYR A 180 -50.67 -16.94 -42.52
N ASP A 181 -50.81 -15.61 -42.53
CA ASP A 181 -52.03 -14.90 -42.96
C ASP A 181 -51.77 -13.98 -44.16
N GLY A 182 -52.34 -14.33 -45.31
CA GLY A 182 -52.18 -13.62 -46.58
C GLY A 182 -53.52 -13.25 -47.24
N ALA A 183 -53.47 -12.34 -48.23
CA ALA A 183 -54.69 -11.79 -48.85
C ALA A 183 -55.59 -12.81 -49.58
N THR A 184 -55.06 -13.98 -49.96
CA THR A 184 -55.79 -15.03 -50.70
C THR A 184 -55.63 -16.44 -50.13
N CYS A 185 -54.85 -16.60 -49.07
CA CYS A 185 -54.53 -17.86 -48.40
C CYS A 185 -54.18 -17.56 -46.94
N SER A 186 -54.72 -18.35 -46.03
CA SER A 186 -54.28 -18.40 -44.64
C SER A 186 -54.00 -19.85 -44.27
N HIS A 187 -53.04 -20.08 -43.39
CA HIS A 187 -52.81 -21.37 -42.77
C HIS A 187 -53.54 -21.43 -41.42
N THR A 188 -53.70 -22.62 -40.87
CA THR A 188 -54.13 -22.85 -39.50
C THR A 188 -53.00 -23.58 -38.81
N ASP A 189 -52.57 -23.01 -37.70
CA ASP A 189 -51.76 -23.67 -36.69
C ASP A 189 -52.64 -23.95 -35.46
N ASN A 190 -52.45 -25.09 -34.82
CA ASN A 190 -53.19 -25.42 -33.60
C ASN A 190 -52.25 -25.73 -32.41
N GLY A 191 -50.94 -25.57 -32.57
CA GLY A 191 -49.93 -25.90 -31.56
C GLY A 191 -48.87 -26.90 -32.03
N GLU A 192 -47.92 -27.24 -31.16
CA GLU A 192 -46.65 -27.88 -31.54
C GLU A 192 -46.36 -29.18 -30.73
N ASP A 193 -45.62 -30.12 -31.35
CA ASP A 193 -45.10 -31.32 -30.70
C ASP A 193 -43.79 -31.00 -29.94
N VAL A 194 -43.88 -30.86 -28.62
CA VAL A 194 -42.71 -30.52 -27.77
C VAL A 194 -42.24 -31.74 -26.98
N THR A 195 -40.94 -32.02 -27.07
CA THR A 195 -40.26 -33.00 -26.21
C THR A 195 -39.47 -32.29 -25.13
N SER A 196 -39.84 -32.53 -23.88
CA SER A 196 -39.17 -32.01 -22.69
C SER A 196 -38.32 -33.09 -22.01
N SER A 197 -37.13 -32.72 -21.56
CA SER A 197 -36.30 -33.53 -20.67
C SER A 197 -35.80 -32.71 -19.50
N ILE A 198 -36.06 -33.18 -18.29
CA ILE A 198 -35.76 -32.50 -17.04
C ILE A 198 -34.62 -33.24 -16.34
N SER A 199 -33.61 -32.48 -15.93
CA SER A 199 -32.46 -32.96 -15.17
C SER A 199 -32.18 -32.05 -13.98
N LEU A 200 -31.71 -32.62 -12.87
CA LEU A 200 -31.13 -31.84 -11.76
C LEU A 200 -29.66 -31.57 -12.00
N LEU A 201 -29.21 -30.39 -11.58
CA LEU A 201 -27.81 -30.04 -11.49
C LEU A 201 -27.35 -30.27 -10.05
N VAL A 202 -26.48 -31.25 -9.87
CA VAL A 202 -25.88 -31.61 -8.58
C VAL A 202 -24.39 -31.34 -8.66
N VAL A 203 -23.83 -30.77 -7.59
CA VAL A 203 -22.40 -30.52 -7.48
C VAL A 203 -21.82 -31.24 -6.28
N ASP A 204 -20.64 -31.83 -6.47
CA ASP A 204 -19.77 -32.23 -5.36
C ASP A 204 -18.75 -31.11 -5.12
N VAL A 205 -18.79 -30.56 -3.91
CA VAL A 205 -17.95 -29.42 -3.53
C VAL A 205 -16.91 -29.90 -2.52
N GLN A 206 -15.67 -30.01 -2.98
CA GLN A 206 -14.52 -30.34 -2.14
C GLN A 206 -13.77 -29.05 -1.77
N LEU A 207 -13.81 -28.72 -0.48
CA LEU A 207 -13.09 -27.60 0.11
C LEU A 207 -11.79 -28.12 0.73
N GLU A 208 -10.66 -27.90 0.06
CA GLU A 208 -9.33 -28.13 0.61
C GLU A 208 -8.71 -26.80 1.05
N GLY A 209 -8.46 -26.65 2.35
CA GLY A 209 -7.89 -25.43 2.91
C GLY A 209 -7.67 -25.58 4.40
N ASP A 210 -6.56 -25.03 4.87
CA ASP A 210 -6.28 -24.91 6.29
C ASP A 210 -7.06 -23.68 6.78
N GLU A 211 -7.89 -23.81 7.82
CA GLU A 211 -8.52 -22.64 8.48
C GLU A 211 -7.46 -21.60 8.91
N ASP A 212 -6.20 -22.04 9.03
CA ASP A 212 -5.01 -21.26 9.39
C ASP A 212 -4.17 -20.72 8.20
N ALA A 213 -4.53 -20.99 6.94
CA ALA A 213 -3.73 -20.53 5.80
C ALA A 213 -4.06 -19.07 5.41
N SER A 214 -3.24 -18.16 5.94
CA SER A 214 -2.91 -16.83 5.39
C SER A 214 -3.81 -15.63 5.69
N VAL A 215 -4.65 -15.68 6.72
CA VAL A 215 -5.04 -14.44 7.42
C VAL A 215 -4.10 -14.29 8.61
N LEU A 216 -3.40 -13.15 8.72
CA LEU A 216 -2.57 -12.86 9.90
C LEU A 216 -3.50 -12.75 11.12
N SER A 217 -3.69 -13.86 11.84
CA SER A 217 -4.40 -13.92 13.11
C SER A 217 -3.44 -13.55 14.24
N VAL A 218 -3.99 -12.93 15.28
CA VAL A 218 -3.21 -12.57 16.47
C VAL A 218 -3.48 -13.66 17.50
N GLY A 219 -2.43 -14.31 17.96
CA GLY A 219 -2.50 -15.42 18.90
C GLY A 219 -2.89 -14.96 20.30
N GLU A 220 -3.21 -15.92 21.15
CA GLU A 220 -3.71 -15.65 22.51
C GLU A 220 -2.58 -15.55 23.57
N GLY A 221 -1.31 -15.65 23.17
CA GLY A 221 -0.19 -15.69 24.11
C GLY A 221 0.02 -14.37 24.84
N ALA A 222 -0.50 -14.27 26.06
CA ALA A 222 -0.29 -13.10 26.91
C ALA A 222 0.97 -13.24 27.78
N ILE A 223 1.92 -12.32 27.63
CA ILE A 223 3.05 -12.15 28.55
C ILE A 223 2.75 -10.98 29.49
N SER A 224 2.77 -11.25 30.79
CA SER A 224 2.60 -10.20 31.80
C SER A 224 3.67 -9.11 31.66
N ILE A 225 3.24 -7.85 31.70
CA ILE A 225 4.11 -6.66 31.76
C ILE A 225 5.16 -6.75 32.88
N LEU A 226 4.89 -7.51 33.95
CA LEU A 226 5.83 -7.75 35.04
C LEU A 226 7.14 -8.37 34.56
N LEU A 227 7.13 -9.18 33.50
CA LEU A 227 8.34 -9.77 32.93
C LEU A 227 9.23 -8.72 32.24
N PHE A 228 8.61 -7.69 31.65
CA PHE A 228 9.34 -6.57 31.02
C PHE A 228 9.72 -5.48 32.03
N SER A 229 9.11 -5.45 33.21
CA SER A 229 9.34 -4.42 34.22
C SER A 229 10.82 -4.26 34.64
N PRO A 230 11.65 -5.32 34.81
CA PRO A 230 13.06 -5.13 35.16
C PRO A 230 13.83 -4.42 34.04
N TRP A 231 13.48 -4.69 32.78
CA TRP A 231 14.09 -4.02 31.63
C TRP A 231 13.74 -2.53 31.62
N PHE A 232 12.45 -2.18 31.74
CA PHE A 232 12.03 -0.78 31.71
C PHE A 232 12.49 0.02 32.92
N ILE A 233 12.53 -0.59 34.12
CA ILE A 233 13.13 0.03 35.32
C ILE A 233 14.63 0.24 35.09
N GLY A 234 15.34 -0.76 34.56
CA GLY A 234 16.74 -0.65 34.19
C GLY A 234 17.00 0.47 33.18
N MET A 235 16.16 0.58 32.14
CA MET A 235 16.21 1.64 31.15
C MET A 235 15.92 3.02 31.75
N PHE A 236 14.95 3.14 32.65
CA PHE A 236 14.66 4.39 33.36
C PHE A 236 15.88 4.86 34.17
N LEU A 237 16.51 3.96 34.92
CA LEU A 237 17.72 4.24 35.69
C LEU A 237 18.90 4.58 34.77
N LEU A 238 19.06 3.86 33.66
CA LEU A 238 20.11 4.11 32.67
C LEU A 238 19.94 5.50 32.03
N VAL A 239 18.74 5.85 31.59
CA VAL A 239 18.44 7.18 31.03
C VAL A 239 18.71 8.26 32.09
N GLY A 240 18.27 8.07 33.33
CA GLY A 240 18.59 8.98 34.44
C GLY A 240 20.09 9.14 34.66
N TYR A 241 20.86 8.04 34.61
CA TYR A 241 22.32 8.05 34.72
C TYR A 241 22.98 8.80 33.55
N LEU A 242 22.52 8.57 32.33
CA LEU A 242 23.02 9.26 31.13
C LEU A 242 22.81 10.77 31.22
N PHE A 243 21.62 11.19 31.62
CA PHE A 243 21.31 12.60 31.84
C PHE A 243 22.05 13.23 33.03
N SER A 244 22.57 12.42 33.97
CA SER A 244 23.47 12.88 35.05
C SER A 244 24.92 13.06 34.55
N LYS A 245 25.33 12.32 33.51
CA LYS A 245 26.70 12.32 32.94
C LYS A 245 26.73 12.88 31.51
N LYS A 246 26.01 13.98 31.26
CA LYS A 246 25.81 14.54 29.91
C LYS A 246 27.09 14.77 29.10
N GLU A 247 28.13 15.33 29.73
CA GLU A 247 29.40 15.61 29.05
C GLU A 247 30.13 14.35 28.61
N ARG A 248 30.17 13.30 29.45
CA ARG A 248 30.86 12.04 29.15
C ARG A 248 30.27 11.32 27.93
N TYR A 249 28.97 11.45 27.72
CA TYR A 249 28.24 10.78 26.64
C TYR A 249 27.92 11.70 25.47
N HIS A 250 28.51 12.90 25.42
CA HIS A 250 28.32 13.87 24.35
C HIS A 250 26.83 14.24 24.13
N LEU A 251 26.03 14.25 25.20
CA LEU A 251 24.57 14.44 25.10
C LEU A 251 24.18 15.89 24.79
N THR A 252 24.97 16.85 25.27
CA THR A 252 24.78 18.28 25.02
C THR A 252 25.53 18.77 23.78
N VAL A 253 26.15 17.87 23.00
CA VAL A 253 26.73 18.25 21.72
C VAL A 253 25.57 18.63 20.82
N ILE A 254 25.45 19.94 20.61
CA ILE A 254 24.63 20.51 19.56
C ILE A 254 25.30 20.05 18.27
N LEU A 255 24.58 19.30 17.42
CA LEU A 255 25.18 18.81 16.17
C LEU A 255 25.45 19.97 15.20
N GLU A 256 24.90 21.14 15.49
CA GLU A 256 25.22 22.45 14.90
C GLU A 256 26.35 23.14 15.68
N GLU A 257 27.40 23.59 14.98
CA GLU A 257 28.39 24.51 15.56
C GLU A 257 27.89 25.94 15.36
N ASP A 258 27.57 26.66 16.44
CA ASP A 258 27.30 28.10 16.35
C ASP A 258 28.59 28.84 15.95
N GLU A 259 28.84 29.02 14.65
CA GLU A 259 29.64 30.18 14.25
C GLU A 259 28.77 31.43 14.48
N ALA A 260 29.32 32.39 15.20
CA ALA A 260 28.71 33.71 15.33
C ALA A 260 28.41 34.21 13.92
N ILE A 261 27.14 34.34 13.59
CA ILE A 261 26.69 35.00 12.37
C ILE A 261 27.33 36.38 12.41
N ASP A 262 28.38 36.58 11.62
CA ASP A 262 28.94 37.90 11.41
C ASP A 262 27.85 38.69 10.69
N GLU A 263 27.06 39.46 11.44
CA GLU A 263 25.97 40.29 10.93
C GLU A 263 26.43 41.24 9.81
N SER A 264 27.75 41.44 9.64
CA SER A 264 28.33 42.17 8.51
C SER A 264 28.15 41.47 7.15
N ARG A 265 27.98 40.14 7.10
CA ARG A 265 27.69 39.39 5.86
C ARG A 265 26.23 39.47 5.39
N SER A 266 25.31 39.95 6.24
CA SER A 266 23.89 40.12 5.88
C SER A 266 23.63 41.21 4.82
N SER A 267 24.67 41.97 4.45
CA SER A 267 24.63 43.04 3.45
C SER A 267 25.23 42.69 2.09
N ILE A 268 25.69 41.44 1.89
CA ILE A 268 26.23 40.97 0.61
C ILE A 268 25.07 40.40 -0.21
N GLU A 269 24.93 40.86 -1.47
CA GLU A 269 23.94 40.36 -2.45
C GLU A 269 23.69 38.86 -2.29
N GLU A 270 22.43 38.44 -2.06
CA GLU A 270 22.06 37.01 -2.03
C GLU A 270 22.58 36.36 -3.33
N GLY A 271 23.64 35.56 -3.21
CA GLY A 271 24.27 34.95 -4.38
C GLY A 271 23.29 34.05 -5.13
N LYS A 272 23.54 33.85 -6.43
CA LYS A 272 22.62 33.11 -7.32
C LYS A 272 22.73 31.58 -7.16
N THR A 273 23.63 31.09 -6.31
CA THR A 273 24.01 29.68 -6.21
C THR A 273 23.61 29.07 -4.86
N LEU A 274 23.49 27.74 -4.80
CA LEU A 274 23.08 27.03 -3.57
C LEU A 274 24.10 27.19 -2.43
N VAL A 275 25.39 27.28 -2.76
CA VAL A 275 26.46 27.51 -1.77
C VAL A 275 26.44 28.94 -1.23
N GLU A 276 26.01 29.93 -2.01
CA GLU A 276 26.00 31.33 -1.57
C GLU A 276 24.71 31.74 -0.85
N SER A 277 23.57 31.14 -1.18
CA SER A 277 22.27 31.54 -0.65
C SER A 277 21.60 30.44 0.18
N TYR A 278 21.43 30.70 1.47
CA TYR A 278 20.68 29.83 2.39
C TYR A 278 19.24 29.59 1.91
N ARG A 279 18.56 30.64 1.43
CA ARG A 279 17.17 30.53 0.95
C ARG A 279 17.07 29.62 -0.26
N ALA A 280 17.97 29.80 -1.23
CA ALA A 280 18.05 28.96 -2.42
C ALA A 280 18.31 27.50 -2.07
N ARG A 281 19.26 27.25 -1.17
CA ARG A 281 19.61 25.93 -0.62
C ARG A 281 18.41 25.22 -0.01
N VAL A 282 17.78 25.86 0.97
CA VAL A 282 16.63 25.29 1.69
C VAL A 282 15.45 25.07 0.76
N LEU A 283 15.10 26.05 -0.08
CA LEU A 283 13.97 25.94 -1.02
C LEU A 283 14.18 24.79 -2.01
N THR A 284 15.39 24.66 -2.55
CA THR A 284 15.73 23.59 -3.51
C THR A 284 15.64 22.22 -2.85
N LEU A 285 16.25 22.03 -1.68
CA LEU A 285 16.21 20.76 -0.97
C LEU A 285 14.77 20.38 -0.56
N CYS A 286 13.98 21.34 -0.07
CA CYS A 286 12.58 21.12 0.27
C CYS A 286 11.75 20.73 -0.96
N ALA A 287 11.88 21.46 -2.07
CA ALA A 287 11.17 21.16 -3.31
C ALA A 287 11.50 19.75 -3.85
N LEU A 288 12.77 19.37 -3.82
CA LEU A 288 13.21 18.02 -4.21
C LEU A 288 12.65 16.94 -3.27
N TYR A 289 12.57 17.20 -1.97
CA TYR A 289 11.95 16.27 -1.01
C TYR A 289 10.42 16.17 -1.18
N VAL A 290 9.73 17.25 -1.56
CA VAL A 290 8.31 17.18 -1.99
C VAL A 290 8.19 16.25 -3.21
N ALA A 291 9.07 16.39 -4.21
CA ALA A 291 9.08 15.54 -5.39
C ALA A 291 9.30 14.06 -5.07
N GLN A 292 10.04 13.73 -4.01
CA GLN A 292 10.21 12.34 -3.55
C GLN A 292 8.97 11.82 -2.79
N GLY A 293 8.33 12.71 -2.02
CA GLY A 293 7.15 12.37 -1.22
C GLY A 293 5.93 12.01 -2.05
N ILE A 294 5.71 12.70 -3.18
CA ILE A 294 4.56 12.47 -4.07
C ILE A 294 4.52 11.02 -4.62
N PRO A 295 5.59 10.49 -5.25
CA PRO A 295 5.70 9.09 -5.64
C PRO A 295 5.38 8.14 -4.49
N TRP A 296 5.95 8.40 -3.31
CA TRP A 296 5.82 7.54 -2.15
C TRP A 296 4.37 7.47 -1.65
N GLY A 297 3.72 8.62 -1.47
CA GLY A 297 2.32 8.68 -1.05
C GLY A 297 1.37 8.09 -2.09
N PHE A 298 1.64 8.34 -3.38
CA PHE A 298 0.83 7.81 -4.47
C PHE A 298 0.87 6.28 -4.50
N ILE A 299 2.04 5.66 -4.32
CA ILE A 299 2.16 4.20 -4.33
C ILE A 299 1.54 3.60 -3.06
N THR A 300 1.92 4.12 -1.89
CA THR A 300 1.58 3.50 -0.60
C THR A 300 0.11 3.67 -0.21
N VAL A 301 -0.55 4.69 -0.74
CA VAL A 301 -1.96 4.99 -0.43
C VAL A 301 -2.79 4.90 -1.71
N THR A 302 -2.65 5.85 -2.64
CA THR A 302 -3.56 6.01 -3.78
C THR A 302 -3.67 4.79 -4.67
N PHE A 303 -2.53 4.25 -5.11
CA PHE A 303 -2.50 3.21 -6.12
C PHE A 303 -2.92 1.86 -5.56
N VAL A 304 -2.52 1.54 -4.33
CA VAL A 304 -2.95 0.33 -3.62
C VAL A 304 -4.44 0.35 -3.36
N THR A 305 -4.99 1.45 -2.86
CA THR A 305 -6.43 1.59 -2.65
C THR A 305 -7.19 1.46 -3.98
N TYR A 306 -6.71 2.08 -5.06
CA TYR A 306 -7.33 1.96 -6.38
C TYR A 306 -7.40 0.51 -6.85
N LEU A 307 -6.28 -0.23 -6.80
CA LEU A 307 -6.26 -1.62 -7.25
C LEU A 307 -7.10 -2.55 -6.36
N ALA A 308 -7.17 -2.28 -5.06
CA ALA A 308 -8.04 -3.03 -4.16
C ALA A 308 -9.52 -2.85 -4.53
N VAL A 309 -9.94 -1.63 -4.86
CA VAL A 309 -11.31 -1.34 -5.34
C VAL A 309 -11.61 -2.02 -6.67
N GLU A 310 -10.61 -2.15 -7.55
CA GLU A 310 -10.74 -2.88 -8.83
C GLU A 310 -10.71 -4.42 -8.68
N GLY A 311 -10.73 -4.94 -7.45
CA GLY A 311 -10.78 -6.38 -7.17
C GLY A 311 -9.46 -7.12 -7.39
N VAL A 312 -8.33 -6.42 -7.47
CA VAL A 312 -7.02 -7.06 -7.56
C VAL A 312 -6.71 -7.78 -6.25
N GLY A 313 -6.36 -9.07 -6.34
CA GLY A 313 -6.11 -9.89 -5.15
C GLY A 313 -4.97 -9.37 -4.25
N ALA A 314 -5.12 -9.58 -2.94
CA ALA A 314 -4.18 -9.10 -1.91
C ALA A 314 -2.71 -9.51 -2.15
N GLY A 315 -2.47 -10.72 -2.67
CA GLY A 315 -1.13 -11.19 -3.02
C GLY A 315 -0.45 -10.35 -4.12
N GLN A 316 -1.22 -9.92 -5.12
CA GLN A 316 -0.72 -9.07 -6.21
C GLN A 316 -0.47 -7.63 -5.73
N LEU A 317 -1.35 -7.10 -4.87
CA LEU A 317 -1.15 -5.80 -4.20
C LEU A 317 0.13 -5.79 -3.37
N ALA A 318 0.39 -6.84 -2.57
CA ALA A 318 1.60 -6.99 -1.79
C ALA A 318 2.87 -7.09 -2.66
N PHE A 319 2.78 -7.82 -3.77
CA PHE A 319 3.86 -7.89 -4.76
C PHE A 319 4.17 -6.51 -5.38
N LEU A 320 3.15 -5.73 -5.73
CA LEU A 320 3.32 -4.38 -6.27
C LEU A 320 3.94 -3.41 -5.26
N LEU A 321 3.51 -3.46 -3.99
CA LEU A 321 4.12 -2.70 -2.90
C LEU A 321 5.59 -3.08 -2.70
N THR A 322 5.91 -4.36 -2.79
CA THR A 322 7.29 -4.85 -2.72
C THR A 322 8.14 -4.31 -3.87
N LEU A 323 7.64 -4.37 -5.11
CA LEU A 323 8.32 -3.79 -6.27
C LEU A 323 8.47 -2.28 -6.17
N GLY A 324 7.50 -1.58 -5.58
CA GLY A 324 7.57 -0.13 -5.34
C GLY A 324 8.60 0.26 -4.28
N THR A 325 8.81 -0.59 -3.27
CA THR A 325 9.72 -0.30 -2.15
C THR A 325 11.14 -0.83 -2.34
N LEU A 326 11.33 -1.89 -3.12
CA LEU A 326 12.63 -2.54 -3.35
C LEU A 326 13.75 -1.57 -3.81
N PRO A 327 13.52 -0.63 -4.75
CA PRO A 327 14.57 0.30 -5.20
C PRO A 327 15.14 1.16 -4.07
N TRP A 328 14.33 1.48 -3.06
CA TRP A 328 14.73 2.26 -1.89
C TRP A 328 15.69 1.50 -0.96
N SER A 329 15.68 0.17 -0.99
CA SER A 329 16.57 -0.67 -0.19
C SER A 329 17.91 -0.92 -0.87
N VAL A 330 17.95 -0.97 -2.19
CA VAL A 330 19.19 -1.13 -2.97
C VAL A 330 19.84 0.21 -3.35
N LYS A 331 19.29 1.34 -2.89
CA LYS A 331 19.74 2.69 -3.25
C LYS A 331 21.22 2.97 -2.92
N PHE A 332 21.82 2.23 -1.99
CA PHE A 332 23.25 2.33 -1.67
C PHE A 332 24.16 2.05 -2.87
N LEU A 333 23.69 1.31 -3.89
CA LEU A 333 24.42 1.05 -5.12
C LEU A 333 24.61 2.30 -5.99
N TRP A 334 23.70 3.29 -5.89
CA TRP A 334 23.79 4.52 -6.66
C TRP A 334 24.88 5.46 -6.17
N GLY A 335 25.20 5.43 -4.86
CA GLY A 335 26.22 6.31 -4.25
C GLY A 335 27.55 6.28 -5.01
N PRO A 336 28.21 5.11 -5.16
CA PRO A 336 29.47 4.99 -5.90
C PRO A 336 29.37 5.39 -7.38
N ILE A 337 28.23 5.18 -8.03
CA ILE A 337 28.01 5.51 -9.44
C ILE A 337 27.97 7.04 -9.61
N ILE A 338 27.17 7.72 -8.78
CA ILE A 338 27.04 9.20 -8.78
C ILE A 338 28.38 9.84 -8.39
N ASP A 339 29.08 9.26 -7.40
CA ASP A 339 30.39 9.77 -6.96
C ASP A 339 31.47 9.61 -8.06
N ARG A 340 31.41 8.56 -8.88
CA ARG A 340 32.37 8.34 -9.97
C ARG A 340 32.09 9.21 -11.20
N TYR A 341 30.84 9.26 -11.64
CA TYR A 341 30.45 9.91 -12.89
C TYR A 341 29.91 11.31 -12.59
N GLN A 342 30.82 12.28 -12.49
CA GLN A 342 30.49 13.68 -12.22
C GLN A 342 30.56 14.51 -13.50
N PHE A 343 29.71 15.52 -13.63
CA PHE A 343 29.74 16.51 -14.71
C PHE A 343 30.02 17.90 -14.13
N PRO A 344 31.29 18.20 -13.77
CA PRO A 344 31.64 19.36 -12.93
C PRO A 344 31.20 20.71 -13.52
N GLU A 345 31.15 20.81 -14.85
CA GLU A 345 30.73 22.04 -15.52
C GLU A 345 29.27 22.41 -15.24
N MET A 346 28.40 21.45 -14.88
CA MET A 346 26.96 21.66 -14.66
C MET A 346 26.53 21.41 -13.20
N GLY A 347 27.47 21.20 -12.29
CA GLY A 347 27.24 20.73 -10.93
C GLY A 347 27.50 19.23 -10.78
N LYS A 348 27.92 18.81 -9.58
CA LYS A 348 28.29 17.42 -9.31
C LYS A 348 27.07 16.50 -9.20
N ARG A 349 25.96 17.00 -8.65
CA ARG A 349 24.75 16.23 -8.29
C ARG A 349 23.54 16.59 -9.14
N ARG A 350 23.42 17.86 -9.54
CA ARG A 350 22.32 18.44 -10.33
C ARG A 350 22.02 17.67 -11.62
N PRO A 351 23.00 17.27 -12.46
CA PRO A 351 22.71 16.49 -13.66
C PRO A 351 22.01 15.16 -13.36
N TRP A 352 22.39 14.47 -12.27
CA TRP A 352 21.76 13.23 -11.84
C TRP A 352 20.31 13.45 -11.37
N ILE A 353 20.04 14.55 -10.66
CA ILE A 353 18.69 14.95 -10.24
C ILE A 353 17.80 15.18 -11.48
N LEU A 354 18.30 15.89 -12.49
CA LEU A 354 17.56 16.16 -13.72
C LEU A 354 17.34 14.90 -14.57
N ILE A 355 18.33 13.99 -14.65
CA ILE A 355 18.19 12.69 -15.32
C ILE A 355 17.09 11.86 -14.62
N ALA A 356 17.10 11.83 -13.28
CA ALA A 356 16.12 11.12 -12.50
C ALA A 356 14.69 11.68 -12.71
N GLN A 357 14.52 13.01 -12.66
CA GLN A 357 13.22 13.64 -12.91
C GLN A 357 12.71 13.41 -14.33
N THR A 358 13.58 13.51 -15.32
CA THR A 358 13.23 13.22 -16.71
C THR A 358 12.81 11.76 -16.88
N GLY A 359 13.54 10.83 -16.27
CA GLY A 359 13.20 9.41 -16.26
C GLY A 359 11.83 9.15 -15.64
N MET A 360 11.54 9.77 -14.48
CA MET A 360 10.21 9.70 -13.84
C MET A 360 9.10 10.20 -14.77
N ILE A 361 9.28 11.36 -15.42
CA ILE A 361 8.30 11.93 -16.35
C ILE A 361 8.08 11.02 -17.56
N VAL A 362 9.14 10.48 -18.15
CA VAL A 362 9.06 9.56 -19.30
C VAL A 362 8.31 8.29 -18.93
N VAL A 363 8.60 7.70 -17.77
CA VAL A 363 7.92 6.48 -17.30
C VAL A 363 6.43 6.76 -17.06
N LEU A 364 6.07 7.83 -16.34
CA LEU A 364 4.67 8.20 -16.14
C LEU A 364 3.95 8.47 -17.47
N SER A 365 4.60 9.16 -18.41
CA SER A 365 4.04 9.43 -19.74
C SER A 365 3.80 8.13 -20.51
N SER A 366 4.72 7.16 -20.41
CA SER A 366 4.55 5.86 -21.04
C SER A 366 3.45 5.02 -20.39
N MET A 367 3.17 5.18 -19.10
CA MET A 367 2.05 4.49 -18.42
C MET A 367 0.70 4.92 -19.01
N LEU A 368 0.59 6.16 -19.51
CA LEU A 368 -0.64 6.65 -20.14
C LEU A 368 -0.98 5.95 -21.46
N LEU A 369 0.00 5.30 -22.09
CA LEU A 369 -0.19 4.54 -23.32
C LEU A 369 -0.87 3.17 -23.07
N ILE A 370 -0.99 2.75 -21.81
CA ILE A 370 -1.66 1.51 -21.45
C ILE A 370 -3.19 1.72 -21.53
N PRO A 371 -3.91 0.95 -22.37
CA PRO A 371 -5.36 1.10 -22.52
C PRO A 371 -6.11 0.80 -21.23
N ASN A 372 -5.82 -0.34 -20.59
CA ASN A 372 -6.42 -0.78 -19.32
C ASN A 372 -5.31 -1.15 -18.34
N MET A 373 -5.21 -0.41 -17.23
CA MET A 373 -4.19 -0.64 -16.20
C MET A 373 -4.52 -1.86 -15.31
N SER A 374 -5.81 -2.19 -15.15
CA SER A 374 -6.26 -3.36 -14.39
C SER A 374 -6.00 -4.69 -15.10
N SER A 375 -6.05 -4.72 -16.43
CA SER A 375 -5.91 -5.98 -17.20
C SER A 375 -4.46 -6.48 -17.31
N ASN A 376 -3.46 -5.68 -16.93
CA ASN A 376 -2.05 -6.06 -17.05
C ASN A 376 -1.22 -5.57 -15.85
N VAL A 377 -1.64 -6.03 -14.66
CA VAL A 377 -1.06 -5.69 -13.35
C VAL A 377 0.46 -5.87 -13.31
N THR A 378 0.99 -6.91 -13.96
CA THR A 378 2.44 -7.18 -14.03
C THR A 378 3.18 -6.10 -14.79
N LEU A 379 2.68 -5.66 -15.96
CA LEU A 379 3.31 -4.60 -16.74
C LEU A 379 3.32 -3.29 -15.95
N VAL A 380 2.19 -2.95 -15.32
CA VAL A 380 2.07 -1.78 -14.46
C VAL A 380 3.07 -1.86 -13.31
N GLY A 381 3.20 -3.00 -12.65
CA GLY A 381 4.18 -3.26 -11.61
C GLY A 381 5.63 -3.07 -12.05
N ILE A 382 6.00 -3.53 -13.25
CA ILE A 382 7.34 -3.32 -13.81
C ILE A 382 7.59 -1.82 -14.08
N MET A 383 6.61 -1.10 -14.63
CA MET A 383 6.75 0.34 -14.85
C MET A 383 6.88 1.10 -13.53
N PHE A 384 6.17 0.68 -12.48
CA PHE A 384 6.34 1.21 -11.13
C PHE A 384 7.72 0.92 -10.55
N LEU A 385 8.28 -0.27 -10.78
CA LEU A 385 9.66 -0.58 -10.39
C LEU A 385 10.64 0.40 -11.05
N VAL A 386 10.53 0.59 -12.37
CA VAL A 386 11.40 1.51 -13.12
C VAL A 386 11.23 2.95 -12.64
N TYR A 387 9.99 3.38 -12.39
CA TYR A 387 9.70 4.70 -11.81
C TYR A 387 10.41 4.89 -10.46
N ASN A 388 10.31 3.91 -9.55
CA ASN A 388 10.94 3.99 -8.24
C ASN A 388 12.47 3.90 -8.29
N ILE A 389 13.05 3.25 -9.30
CA ILE A 389 14.51 3.31 -9.53
C ILE A 389 14.94 4.75 -9.78
N PHE A 390 14.19 5.52 -10.60
CA PHE A 390 14.47 6.94 -10.81
C PHE A 390 14.18 7.78 -9.56
N THR A 391 13.11 7.49 -8.81
CA THR A 391 12.83 8.17 -7.53
C THR A 391 13.96 7.95 -6.52
N ALA A 392 14.44 6.70 -6.39
CA ALA A 392 15.57 6.37 -5.53
C ALA A 392 16.87 7.05 -6.00
N LEU A 393 17.10 7.15 -7.31
CA LEU A 393 18.25 7.88 -7.87
C LEU A 393 18.19 9.37 -7.53
N GLN A 394 17.01 10.00 -7.60
CA GLN A 394 16.81 11.39 -7.17
C GLN A 394 17.07 11.55 -5.67
N ASP A 395 16.54 10.66 -4.83
CA ASP A 395 16.69 10.67 -3.38
C ASP A 395 18.18 10.62 -3.00
N VAL A 396 18.94 9.65 -3.52
CA VAL A 396 20.40 9.56 -3.28
C VAL A 396 21.15 10.80 -3.78
N SER A 397 20.79 11.32 -4.95
CA SER A 397 21.44 12.52 -5.50
C SER A 397 21.15 13.77 -4.67
N THR A 398 19.94 13.88 -4.12
CA THR A 398 19.51 15.00 -3.28
C THR A 398 20.14 14.90 -1.88
N ASP A 399 20.23 13.70 -1.31
CA ASP A 399 20.91 13.44 -0.05
C ASP A 399 22.40 13.78 -0.16
N ALA A 400 23.05 13.34 -1.24
CA ALA A 400 24.44 13.70 -1.51
C ALA A 400 24.62 15.21 -1.74
N LEU A 401 23.68 15.86 -2.43
CA LEU A 401 23.67 17.31 -2.61
C LEU A 401 23.56 18.03 -1.26
N ALA A 402 22.67 17.61 -0.37
CA ALA A 402 22.50 18.17 0.97
C ALA A 402 23.79 18.07 1.79
N VAL A 403 24.46 16.92 1.77
CA VAL A 403 25.74 16.72 2.45
C VAL A 403 26.84 17.63 1.87
N ASP A 404 26.82 17.90 0.56
CA ASP A 404 27.83 18.71 -0.12
C ASP A 404 27.64 20.23 0.08
N ILE A 405 26.40 20.71 0.28
CA ILE A 405 26.08 22.16 0.34
C ILE A 405 25.70 22.67 1.72
N LEU A 406 25.23 21.82 2.63
CA LEU A 406 24.82 22.27 3.97
C LEU A 406 26.03 22.56 4.84
N GLU A 407 25.96 23.68 5.55
CA GLU A 407 26.96 24.02 6.54
C GLU A 407 26.72 23.19 7.82
N PRO A 408 27.77 22.92 8.62
CA PRO A 408 27.64 22.13 9.84
C PRO A 408 26.55 22.61 10.81
N HIS A 409 26.26 23.91 10.79
CA HIS A 409 25.27 24.57 11.63
C HIS A 409 23.85 24.54 11.07
N GLU A 410 23.64 23.98 9.87
CA GLU A 410 22.35 23.96 9.18
C GLU A 410 21.72 22.56 9.15
N PHE A 411 22.49 21.51 9.46
CA PHE A 411 22.08 20.12 9.23
C PHE A 411 20.76 19.76 9.93
N GLU A 412 20.61 20.03 11.22
CA GLU A 412 19.41 19.62 11.98
C GLU A 412 18.17 20.38 11.49
N LYS A 413 18.28 21.70 11.34
CA LYS A 413 17.18 22.55 10.90
C LYS A 413 16.74 22.24 9.47
N VAL A 414 17.67 22.11 8.54
CA VAL A 414 17.33 21.89 7.12
C VAL A 414 16.86 20.47 6.88
N ASN A 415 17.41 19.46 7.55
CA ASN A 415 16.86 18.10 7.51
C ASN A 415 15.42 18.05 7.99
N SER A 416 15.11 18.78 9.08
CA SER A 416 13.74 18.87 9.59
C SER A 416 12.79 19.41 8.52
N TYR A 417 13.18 20.46 7.80
CA TYR A 417 12.39 21.02 6.70
C TYR A 417 12.29 20.06 5.50
N MET A 418 13.37 19.36 5.16
CA MET A 418 13.40 18.37 4.08
C MET A 418 12.41 17.23 4.35
N PHE A 419 12.49 16.56 5.50
CA PHE A 419 11.58 15.45 5.83
C PHE A 419 10.12 15.91 6.04
N THR A 420 9.92 17.12 6.56
CA THR A 420 8.60 17.77 6.59
C THR A 420 8.05 17.96 5.18
N SER A 421 8.89 18.41 4.25
CA SER A 421 8.52 18.58 2.84
C SER A 421 8.20 17.24 2.14
N LYS A 422 8.92 16.17 2.50
CA LYS A 422 8.60 14.81 2.02
C LYS A 422 7.24 14.32 2.51
N ALA A 423 6.87 14.59 3.76
CA ALA A 423 5.55 14.29 4.27
C ALA A 423 4.45 15.10 3.57
N VAL A 424 4.68 16.39 3.26
CA VAL A 424 3.77 17.19 2.41
C VAL A 424 3.60 16.55 1.04
N GLY A 425 4.70 16.14 0.40
CA GLY A 425 4.64 15.39 -0.86
C GLY A 425 3.82 14.11 -0.73
N GLY A 426 3.99 13.36 0.37
CA GLY A 426 3.22 12.15 0.67
C GLY A 426 1.72 12.41 0.80
N ILE A 427 1.30 13.50 1.45
CA ILE A 427 -0.11 13.90 1.55
C ILE A 427 -0.67 14.26 0.18
N ILE A 428 0.06 15.04 -0.63
CA ILE A 428 -0.33 15.39 -2.00
C ILE A 428 -0.48 14.12 -2.84
N GLY A 429 0.53 13.25 -2.78
CA GLY A 429 0.60 12.01 -3.54
C GLY A 429 -0.45 10.99 -3.14
N GLY A 430 -0.75 10.85 -1.84
CA GLY A 430 -1.67 9.86 -1.30
C GLY A 430 -3.13 10.34 -1.22
N ALA A 431 -3.41 11.29 -0.32
CA ALA A 431 -4.76 11.81 -0.14
C ALA A 431 -5.19 12.68 -1.32
N GLY A 432 -4.32 13.60 -1.76
CA GLY A 432 -4.63 14.55 -2.84
C GLY A 432 -4.94 13.87 -4.16
N LEU A 433 -4.02 13.08 -4.69
CA LEU A 433 -4.22 12.33 -5.94
C LEU A 433 -5.26 11.22 -5.78
N GLY A 434 -5.38 10.60 -4.60
CA GLY A 434 -6.40 9.60 -4.30
C GLY A 434 -7.82 10.13 -4.48
N THR A 435 -8.12 11.31 -3.94
CA THR A 435 -9.42 11.96 -4.13
C THR A 435 -9.70 12.27 -5.60
N ILE A 436 -8.68 12.61 -6.38
CA ILE A 436 -8.83 12.93 -7.82
C ILE A 436 -9.21 11.70 -8.65
N ILE A 437 -8.81 10.49 -8.23
CA ILE A 437 -9.18 9.25 -8.94
C ILE A 437 -10.70 9.10 -9.02
N GLY A 438 -11.44 9.42 -7.96
CA GLY A 438 -12.91 9.32 -7.96
C GLY A 438 -13.58 10.23 -9.00
N PHE A 439 -12.91 11.29 -9.46
CA PHE A 439 -13.46 12.24 -10.43
C PHE A 439 -12.94 12.04 -11.85
N VAL A 440 -11.64 11.72 -12.02
CA VAL A 440 -10.94 11.72 -13.32
C VAL A 440 -10.32 10.36 -13.65
N GLY A 441 -10.46 9.37 -12.77
CA GLY A 441 -9.86 8.05 -12.89
C GLY A 441 -8.34 8.04 -12.65
N ILE A 442 -7.75 6.84 -12.63
CA ILE A 442 -6.32 6.63 -12.37
C ILE A 442 -5.42 7.34 -13.41
N LYS A 443 -5.84 7.36 -14.69
CA LYS A 443 -5.11 8.06 -15.75
C LYS A 443 -5.06 9.56 -15.49
N GLY A 444 -6.16 10.15 -15.00
CA GLY A 444 -6.19 11.57 -14.61
C GLY A 444 -5.21 11.88 -13.49
N ALA A 445 -5.13 11.02 -12.46
CA ALA A 445 -4.17 11.17 -11.38
C ALA A 445 -2.70 11.07 -11.84
N ILE A 446 -2.38 10.18 -12.78
CA ILE A 446 -1.05 10.06 -13.38
C ILE A 446 -0.72 11.28 -14.25
N VAL A 447 -1.66 11.75 -15.07
CA VAL A 447 -1.48 12.97 -15.88
C VAL A 447 -1.17 14.17 -15.01
N LEU A 448 -1.83 14.30 -13.85
CA LEU A 448 -1.60 15.43 -12.95
C LEU A 448 -0.22 15.41 -12.26
N GLN A 449 0.39 14.24 -12.07
CA GLN A 449 1.74 14.14 -11.52
C GLN A 449 2.80 14.75 -12.44
N ILE A 450 2.62 14.65 -13.76
CA ILE A 450 3.58 15.16 -14.75
C ILE A 450 3.84 16.67 -14.60
N PRO A 451 2.83 17.57 -14.65
CA PRO A 451 3.07 19.00 -14.48
C PRO A 451 3.60 19.36 -13.10
N ILE A 452 3.24 18.62 -12.04
CA ILE A 452 3.80 18.83 -10.69
C ILE A 452 5.30 18.51 -10.68
N LEU A 453 5.70 17.36 -11.23
CA LEU A 453 7.11 16.98 -11.35
C LEU A 453 7.89 17.95 -12.25
N VAL A 454 7.30 18.40 -13.36
CA VAL A 454 7.90 19.43 -14.23
C VAL A 454 8.09 20.73 -13.48
N ALA A 455 7.09 21.20 -12.73
CA ALA A 455 7.19 22.42 -11.93
C ALA A 455 8.31 22.32 -10.88
N ILE A 456 8.43 21.18 -10.20
CA ILE A 456 9.53 20.94 -9.25
C ILE A 456 10.88 20.85 -9.98
N MET A 457 10.92 20.25 -11.18
CA MET A 457 12.12 20.16 -12.01
C MET A 457 12.66 21.52 -12.46
N LEU A 458 11.81 22.55 -12.55
CA LEU A 458 12.28 23.91 -12.83
C LEU A 458 13.25 24.43 -11.77
N VAL A 459 13.12 23.99 -10.50
CA VAL A 459 13.99 24.44 -9.41
C VAL A 459 15.45 24.03 -9.63
N PRO A 460 15.82 22.73 -9.74
CA PRO A 460 17.19 22.35 -10.07
C PRO A 460 17.59 22.77 -11.49
N LEU A 461 16.65 22.97 -12.43
CA LEU A 461 16.99 23.43 -13.77
C LEU A 461 17.54 24.86 -13.78
N PHE A 462 17.00 25.77 -12.95
CA PHE A 462 17.40 27.18 -12.90
C PHE A 462 18.35 27.54 -11.76
N MET A 463 18.80 26.57 -10.95
CA MET A 463 19.77 26.77 -9.89
C MET A 463 21.12 26.09 -10.21
N THR A 464 22.23 26.69 -9.77
CA THR A 464 23.57 26.10 -9.83
C THR A 464 24.07 25.77 -8.43
N GLU A 465 24.86 24.69 -8.29
CA GLU A 465 25.41 24.29 -6.99
C GLU A 465 26.46 25.30 -6.53
N LYS A 466 27.42 25.60 -7.41
CA LYS A 466 28.55 26.49 -7.14
C LYS A 466 28.63 27.68 -8.10
N PRO A 467 29.25 28.79 -7.67
CA PRO A 467 29.51 29.92 -8.55
C PRO A 467 30.40 29.53 -9.74
N GLY A 468 29.99 29.89 -10.94
CA GLY A 468 30.74 29.62 -12.19
C GLY A 468 30.34 28.35 -12.94
N GLU A 469 29.40 27.56 -12.41
CA GLU A 469 28.81 26.42 -13.12
C GLU A 469 27.87 26.88 -14.26
N LYS A 470 27.80 26.07 -15.32
CA LYS A 470 26.89 26.26 -16.45
C LYS A 470 25.48 25.84 -16.07
N LEU A 471 24.52 26.72 -16.35
CA LEU A 471 23.10 26.39 -16.26
C LEU A 471 22.70 25.39 -17.34
N PHE A 472 23.15 25.58 -18.59
CA PHE A 472 22.77 24.73 -19.70
C PHE A 472 24.01 24.23 -20.46
N PRO A 473 23.94 23.04 -21.11
CA PRO A 473 25.04 22.53 -21.94
C PRO A 473 25.51 23.52 -23.02
N TRP A 474 24.60 24.36 -23.50
CA TRP A 474 24.83 25.36 -24.55
C TRP A 474 25.12 26.79 -24.01
N SER A 475 25.23 27.00 -22.69
CA SER A 475 25.61 28.32 -22.15
C SER A 475 27.13 28.53 -22.20
N GLU A 476 27.56 29.75 -22.56
CA GLU A 476 28.98 30.12 -22.56
C GLU A 476 29.61 29.93 -21.16
N SER A 477 30.82 29.38 -21.11
CA SER A 477 31.52 29.23 -19.83
C SER A 477 31.93 30.60 -19.31
N SER A 478 31.59 30.92 -18.06
CA SER A 478 32.12 32.11 -17.41
C SER A 478 33.65 32.02 -17.37
N GLU A 479 34.36 33.04 -17.87
CA GLU A 479 35.82 33.10 -18.04
C GLU A 479 36.64 32.99 -16.73
N LYS A 480 35.98 32.93 -15.56
CA LYS A 480 36.66 32.45 -14.36
C LYS A 480 36.94 30.98 -14.60
N LYS A 481 38.18 30.69 -15.05
CA LYS A 481 38.80 29.36 -14.96
C LYS A 481 38.33 28.76 -13.65
N VAL A 482 37.38 27.83 -13.71
CA VAL A 482 37.34 26.74 -12.74
C VAL A 482 38.75 26.23 -12.87
N GLU A 483 39.59 26.61 -11.91
CA GLU A 483 40.96 26.15 -11.82
C GLU A 483 40.85 24.68 -12.16
N GLN A 484 41.52 24.25 -13.23
CA GLN A 484 41.58 22.85 -13.59
C GLN A 484 42.29 22.16 -12.42
N GLN A 485 41.58 21.97 -11.31
CA GLN A 485 41.72 20.77 -10.52
C GLN A 485 41.45 19.70 -11.57
N THR A 486 42.54 19.15 -12.08
CA THR A 486 42.57 17.89 -12.79
C THR A 486 41.81 16.94 -11.86
N ILE A 487 40.52 16.78 -12.09
CA ILE A 487 39.71 15.87 -11.30
C ILE A 487 40.23 14.51 -11.72
N GLU A 488 41.11 13.93 -10.90
CA GLU A 488 41.30 12.50 -10.88
C GLU A 488 39.89 11.92 -10.78
N GLN A 489 39.41 11.32 -11.87
CA GLN A 489 38.24 10.47 -11.80
C GLN A 489 38.59 9.41 -10.76
N LYS A 490 38.08 9.58 -9.53
CA LYS A 490 38.39 8.69 -8.42
C LYS A 490 38.13 7.27 -8.91
N ASN A 491 39.17 6.45 -8.90
CA ASN A 491 39.02 5.07 -9.34
C ASN A 491 38.03 4.37 -8.41
N PHE A 492 37.22 3.42 -8.90
CA PHE A 492 36.33 2.65 -8.03
C PHE A 492 37.10 2.02 -6.86
N LYS A 493 38.36 1.65 -7.08
CA LYS A 493 39.26 1.17 -6.02
C LYS A 493 39.47 2.20 -4.91
N GLU A 494 39.74 3.45 -5.27
CA GLU A 494 39.96 4.54 -4.31
C GLU A 494 38.66 4.92 -3.59
N ILE A 495 37.52 4.94 -4.31
CA ILE A 495 36.20 5.14 -3.70
C ILE A 495 35.92 4.03 -2.69
N PHE A 496 36.16 2.77 -3.06
CA PHE A 496 35.91 1.63 -2.18
C PHE A 496 36.88 1.59 -0.99
N GLU A 497 38.15 2.00 -1.17
CA GLU A 497 39.12 2.15 -0.08
C GLU A 497 38.68 3.25 0.90
N ASN A 498 38.25 4.41 0.40
CA ASN A 498 37.74 5.51 1.22
C ASN A 498 36.45 5.14 1.97
N ILE A 499 35.55 4.41 1.33
CA ILE A 499 34.34 3.85 1.97
C ILE A 499 34.74 2.86 3.07
N LYS A 500 35.68 1.94 2.79
CA LYS A 500 36.18 0.98 3.78
C LYS A 500 36.81 1.67 4.97
N ILE A 501 37.55 2.76 4.74
CA ILE A 501 38.09 3.61 5.79
C ILE A 501 36.96 4.25 6.60
N ALA A 502 35.97 4.86 5.95
CA ALA A 502 34.86 5.52 6.62
C ALA A 502 34.09 4.56 7.54
N PHE A 503 33.81 3.35 7.08
CA PHE A 503 33.14 2.30 7.89
C PHE A 503 34.06 1.54 8.84
N SER A 504 35.37 1.86 8.87
CA SER A 504 36.30 1.28 9.85
C SER A 504 36.22 1.95 11.23
N PHE A 505 35.68 3.17 11.31
CA PHE A 505 35.53 3.90 12.56
C PHE A 505 34.44 3.28 13.43
N ARG A 506 34.64 3.28 14.76
CA ARG A 506 33.73 2.62 15.70
C ARG A 506 32.35 3.27 15.67
N SER A 507 32.28 4.59 15.64
CA SER A 507 31.03 5.33 15.53
C SER A 507 30.30 5.07 14.21
N ALA A 508 31.03 4.85 13.11
CA ALA A 508 30.43 4.50 11.83
C ALA A 508 29.78 3.11 11.85
N GLN A 509 30.41 2.13 12.49
CA GLN A 509 29.86 0.77 12.67
C GLN A 509 28.66 0.76 13.61
N LEU A 510 28.73 1.52 14.71
CA LEU A 510 27.60 1.72 15.61
C LEU A 510 26.44 2.45 14.92
N GLY A 511 26.73 3.37 13.98
CA GLY A 511 25.74 3.99 13.11
C GLY A 511 25.01 2.99 12.22
N ILE A 512 25.71 1.98 11.65
CA ILE A 512 25.08 0.88 10.90
C ILE A 512 24.15 0.09 11.84
N LEU A 513 24.65 -0.30 13.02
CA LEU A 513 23.87 -1.07 13.97
C LEU A 513 22.60 -0.31 14.42
N LEU A 514 22.74 0.97 14.75
CA LEU A 514 21.61 1.83 15.11
C LEU A 514 20.60 1.94 13.96
N SER A 515 21.10 2.09 12.72
CA SER A 515 20.27 2.13 11.52
C SER A 515 19.51 0.82 11.28
N LEU A 516 20.10 -0.34 11.59
CA LEU A 516 19.46 -1.65 11.46
C LEU A 516 18.43 -1.94 12.57
N ILE A 517 18.49 -1.22 13.69
CA ILE A 517 17.61 -1.45 14.85
C ILE A 517 16.43 -0.48 14.88
N ILE A 518 16.62 0.76 14.43
CA ILE A 518 15.64 1.84 14.60
C ILE A 518 14.22 1.43 14.21
N SER A 519 14.04 0.76 13.06
CA SER A 519 12.71 0.45 12.53
C SER A 519 12.23 -0.97 12.85
N LEU A 520 12.87 -1.71 13.77
CA LEU A 520 12.43 -3.06 14.11
C LEU A 520 11.04 -3.08 14.75
N SER A 521 10.65 -2.03 15.49
CA SER A 521 9.29 -1.89 16.06
C SER A 521 8.20 -1.74 14.98
N TYR A 522 8.57 -1.55 13.72
CA TYR A 522 7.61 -1.41 12.61
C TYR A 522 6.86 -2.71 12.31
N PHE A 523 7.20 -3.83 12.97
CA PHE A 523 6.37 -5.02 12.96
C PHE A 523 4.94 -4.75 13.48
N LEU A 524 4.73 -3.70 14.28
CA LEU A 524 3.39 -3.26 14.68
C LEU A 524 2.58 -2.67 13.52
N ILE A 525 3.22 -2.10 12.50
CA ILE A 525 2.51 -1.38 11.42
C ILE A 525 1.49 -2.26 10.69
N PRO A 526 1.78 -3.54 10.34
CA PRO A 526 0.79 -4.45 9.78
C PRO A 526 -0.19 -5.04 10.81
N ILE A 527 0.12 -4.95 12.11
CA ILE A 527 -0.79 -5.37 13.21
C ILE A 527 -1.88 -4.31 13.46
N LEU A 528 -1.54 -3.02 13.34
CA LEU A 528 -2.51 -1.94 13.61
C LEU A 528 -3.80 -2.05 12.78
N PRO A 529 -3.80 -2.31 11.46
CA PRO A 529 -5.04 -2.52 10.71
C PRO A 529 -5.90 -3.65 11.29
N LEU A 530 -5.29 -4.75 11.74
CA LEU A 530 -6.03 -5.86 12.37
C LEU A 530 -6.69 -5.40 13.66
N LEU A 531 -5.93 -4.70 14.51
CA LEU A 531 -6.48 -4.17 15.75
C LEU A 531 -7.62 -3.18 15.49
N PHE A 532 -7.39 -2.18 14.65
CA PHE A 532 -8.35 -1.10 14.43
C PHE A 532 -9.57 -1.55 13.62
N VAL A 533 -9.38 -2.25 12.51
CA VAL A 533 -10.46 -2.61 11.59
C VAL A 533 -11.14 -3.90 12.03
N ARG A 534 -10.38 -4.97 12.30
CA ARG A 534 -10.95 -6.30 12.60
C ARG A 534 -11.47 -6.39 14.03
N GLU A 535 -10.68 -5.98 15.02
CA GLU A 535 -11.07 -6.13 16.44
C GLU A 535 -11.94 -4.98 16.95
N LEU A 536 -11.58 -3.74 16.59
CA LEU A 536 -12.27 -2.54 17.08
C LEU A 536 -13.38 -2.06 16.14
N GLY A 537 -13.56 -2.70 14.98
CA GLY A 537 -14.65 -2.41 14.03
C GLY A 537 -14.55 -1.06 13.32
N TRP A 538 -13.35 -0.46 13.23
CA TRP A 538 -13.18 0.77 12.45
C TRP A 538 -13.40 0.50 10.97
N THR A 539 -13.96 1.47 10.26
CA THR A 539 -14.03 1.37 8.79
C THR A 539 -12.64 1.50 8.18
N GLU A 540 -12.40 0.81 7.06
CA GLU A 540 -11.14 0.93 6.32
C GLU A 540 -10.86 2.38 5.92
N GLU A 541 -11.91 3.12 5.54
CA GLU A 541 -11.84 4.54 5.21
C GLU A 541 -11.32 5.36 6.40
N GLN A 542 -11.86 5.14 7.60
CA GLN A 542 -11.45 5.86 8.81
C GLN A 542 -9.98 5.57 9.16
N PHE A 543 -9.57 4.30 9.09
CA PHE A 543 -8.18 3.91 9.35
C PHE A 543 -7.22 4.53 8.33
N ASN A 544 -7.56 4.45 7.04
CA ASN A 544 -6.73 4.99 5.96
C ASN A 544 -6.65 6.52 6.00
N ALA A 545 -7.75 7.23 6.26
CA ALA A 545 -7.77 8.67 6.44
C ALA A 545 -6.92 9.12 7.64
N THR A 546 -6.96 8.35 8.72
CA THR A 546 -6.12 8.59 9.90
C THR A 546 -4.64 8.41 9.58
N LYS A 547 -4.27 7.23 9.08
CA LYS A 547 -2.87 6.85 8.80
C LYS A 547 -2.25 7.71 7.69
N GLY A 548 -2.99 7.95 6.60
CA GLY A 548 -2.55 8.69 5.43
C GLY A 548 -2.73 10.21 5.51
N GLY A 549 -3.47 10.72 6.51
CA GLY A 549 -3.75 12.14 6.70
C GLY A 549 -3.23 12.65 8.03
N VAL A 550 -4.00 12.42 9.10
CA VAL A 550 -3.73 12.97 10.45
C VAL A 550 -2.34 12.59 10.93
N ILE A 551 -1.97 11.31 10.82
CA ILE A 551 -0.69 10.80 11.30
C ILE A 551 0.50 11.41 10.53
N LEU A 552 0.36 11.69 9.22
CA LEU A 552 1.40 12.40 8.46
C LEU A 552 1.58 13.85 8.93
N ILE A 553 0.49 14.56 9.23
CA ILE A 553 0.55 15.93 9.78
C ILE A 553 1.22 15.90 11.16
N VAL A 554 0.85 14.95 12.01
CA VAL A 554 1.47 14.76 13.33
C VAL A 554 2.95 14.45 13.20
N THR A 555 3.33 13.63 12.22
CA THR A 555 4.74 13.29 11.91
C THR A 555 5.52 14.54 11.49
N MET A 556 4.96 15.39 10.64
CA MET A 556 5.55 16.68 10.25
C MET A 556 5.83 17.57 11.45
N LEU A 557 4.84 17.74 12.33
CA LEU A 557 5.01 18.51 13.56
C LEU A 557 6.10 17.91 14.45
N GLY A 558 6.17 16.58 14.54
CA GLY A 558 7.22 15.86 15.26
C GLY A 558 8.61 16.11 14.69
N TYR A 559 8.78 16.12 13.35
CA TYR A 559 10.05 16.47 12.72
C TYR A 559 10.46 17.92 12.99
N MET A 560 9.54 18.86 12.91
CA MET A 560 9.80 20.29 13.19
C MET A 560 10.20 20.52 14.64
N VAL A 561 9.42 19.99 15.58
CA VAL A 561 9.71 20.11 17.02
C VAL A 561 10.98 19.35 17.39
N GLY A 562 11.17 18.14 16.86
CA GLY A 562 12.35 17.32 17.11
C GLY A 562 13.64 17.98 16.62
N GLY A 563 13.64 18.58 15.43
CA GLY A 563 14.79 19.32 14.91
C GLY A 563 15.13 20.55 15.76
N GLN A 564 14.11 21.33 16.14
CA GLN A 564 14.30 22.52 16.99
C GLN A 564 14.80 22.15 18.39
N LEU A 565 14.30 21.06 18.97
CA LEU A 565 14.75 20.56 20.27
C LEU A 565 16.16 19.98 20.20
N GLY A 566 16.53 19.32 19.09
CA GLY A 566 17.89 18.85 18.82
C GLY A 566 18.89 19.99 18.89
N LYS A 567 18.56 21.12 18.25
CA LYS A 567 19.38 22.33 18.25
C LYS A 567 19.55 22.93 19.65
N GLN A 568 18.50 22.89 20.46
CA GLN A 568 18.51 23.53 21.79
C GLN A 568 19.16 22.67 22.89
N PHE A 569 18.99 21.35 22.83
CA PHE A 569 19.36 20.45 23.93
C PHE A 569 20.43 19.41 23.54
N GLY A 570 20.83 19.37 22.27
CA GLY A 570 21.72 18.38 21.67
C GLY A 570 20.96 17.17 21.12
N GLY A 571 21.21 16.82 19.86
CA GLY A 571 20.46 15.77 19.15
C GLY A 571 20.46 14.42 19.88
N LYS A 572 21.59 14.00 20.47
CA LYS A 572 21.68 12.76 21.26
C LYS A 572 20.78 12.76 22.50
N SER A 573 20.65 13.90 23.19
CA SER A 573 19.75 14.02 24.34
C SER A 573 18.31 13.78 23.92
N ILE A 574 17.90 14.35 22.78
CA ILE A 574 16.54 14.19 22.26
C ILE A 574 16.29 12.76 21.81
N ILE A 575 17.23 12.10 21.12
CA ILE A 575 17.12 10.69 20.74
C ILE A 575 16.84 9.82 21.97
N ILE A 576 17.68 9.94 23.01
CA ILE A 576 17.57 9.10 24.21
C ILE A 576 16.28 9.38 24.98
N GLY A 577 15.96 10.66 25.20
CA GLY A 577 14.76 11.06 25.93
C GLY A 577 13.48 10.66 25.19
N ALA A 578 13.39 10.98 23.90
CA ALA A 578 12.21 10.71 23.08
C ALA A 578 12.02 9.21 22.79
N ALA A 579 13.09 8.43 22.60
CA ALA A 579 12.96 6.97 22.41
C ALA A 579 12.40 6.31 23.67
N PHE A 580 12.90 6.71 24.86
CA PHE A 580 12.36 6.22 26.12
C PHE A 580 10.91 6.68 26.37
N SER A 581 10.59 7.94 26.06
CA SER A 581 9.20 8.43 26.14
C SER A 581 8.26 7.71 25.18
N THR A 582 8.71 7.38 23.96
CA THR A 582 7.92 6.59 23.00
C THR A 582 7.60 5.22 23.58
N ALA A 583 8.62 4.52 24.11
CA ALA A 583 8.42 3.23 24.75
C ALA A 583 7.41 3.28 25.90
N LEU A 584 7.43 4.34 26.72
CA LEU A 584 6.42 4.53 27.77
C LEU A 584 5.01 4.72 27.19
N ILE A 585 4.86 5.50 26.13
CA ILE A 585 3.57 5.70 25.46
C ILE A 585 3.07 4.37 24.86
N THR A 586 3.96 3.59 24.22
CA THR A 586 3.65 2.28 23.65
C THR A 586 3.24 1.27 24.73
N ILE A 587 3.88 1.29 25.91
CA ILE A 587 3.44 0.49 27.07
C ILE A 587 2.06 0.93 27.55
N VAL A 588 1.82 2.24 27.68
CA VAL A 588 0.51 2.78 28.07
C VAL A 588 -0.56 2.36 27.07
N TRP A 589 -0.25 2.33 25.77
CA TRP A 589 -1.14 1.82 24.74
C TRP A 589 -1.50 0.35 25.00
N GLY A 590 -0.50 -0.53 25.16
CA GLY A 590 -0.70 -1.95 25.42
C GLY A 590 -1.41 -2.27 26.75
N MET A 591 -1.17 -1.50 27.81
CA MET A 591 -1.74 -1.76 29.14
C MET A 591 -3.22 -1.38 29.28
N ASN A 592 -3.74 -0.54 28.39
CA ASN A 592 -5.09 0.04 28.52
C ASN A 592 -6.06 -0.52 27.48
N GLU A 593 -6.07 -1.84 27.31
CA GLU A 593 -6.98 -2.56 26.40
C GLU A 593 -8.45 -2.21 26.63
N SER A 594 -8.85 -2.02 27.89
CA SER A 594 -10.22 -1.60 28.25
C SER A 594 -10.63 -0.23 27.71
N LEU A 595 -9.67 0.61 27.29
CA LEU A 595 -9.91 1.93 26.71
C LEU A 595 -9.86 1.93 25.18
N TRP A 596 -9.55 0.80 24.52
CA TRP A 596 -9.38 0.75 23.07
C TRP A 596 -10.68 0.99 22.29
N SER A 597 -11.83 0.66 22.88
CA SER A 597 -13.14 0.99 22.32
C SER A 597 -13.39 2.50 22.24
N ASN A 598 -12.65 3.31 23.01
CA ASN A 598 -12.74 4.76 22.94
C ASN A 598 -11.87 5.32 21.82
N GLY A 599 -12.51 5.70 20.71
CA GLY A 599 -11.82 6.26 19.54
C GLY A 599 -10.95 7.49 19.86
N ILE A 600 -11.33 8.32 20.83
CA ILE A 600 -10.53 9.49 21.24
C ILE A 600 -9.22 9.04 21.91
N PHE A 601 -9.28 8.03 22.77
CA PHE A 601 -8.10 7.47 23.40
C PHE A 601 -7.14 6.91 22.33
N MET A 602 -7.66 6.10 21.40
CA MET A 602 -6.87 5.49 20.33
C MET A 602 -6.21 6.53 19.42
N MET A 603 -6.96 7.56 18.99
CA MET A 603 -6.42 8.65 18.19
C MET A 603 -5.33 9.43 18.92
N THR A 604 -5.52 9.69 20.22
CA THR A 604 -4.59 10.46 21.03
C THR A 604 -3.29 9.68 21.26
N VAL A 605 -3.38 8.42 21.65
CA VAL A 605 -2.20 7.60 21.94
C VAL A 605 -1.38 7.32 20.67
N TRP A 606 -2.04 7.06 19.54
CA TRP A 606 -1.37 6.84 18.26
C TRP A 606 -0.68 8.12 17.76
N SER A 607 -1.36 9.26 17.84
CA SER A 607 -0.79 10.56 17.47
C SER A 607 0.40 10.91 18.36
N LEU A 608 0.27 10.73 19.68
CA LEU A 608 1.35 11.05 20.61
C LEU A 608 2.57 10.14 20.39
N GLN A 609 2.36 8.83 20.22
CA GLN A 609 3.43 7.88 19.91
C GLN A 609 4.16 8.29 18.62
N THR A 610 3.40 8.59 17.55
CA THR A 610 3.98 8.96 16.26
C THR A 610 4.75 10.28 16.34
N PHE A 611 4.20 11.28 17.03
CA PHE A 611 4.83 12.58 17.22
C PHE A 611 6.20 12.47 17.90
N VAL A 612 6.28 11.69 18.98
CA VAL A 612 7.55 11.51 19.73
C VAL A 612 8.53 10.66 18.93
N TRP A 613 8.07 9.63 18.23
CA TRP A 613 8.91 8.79 17.38
C TRP A 613 9.49 9.56 16.18
N ALA A 614 8.74 10.50 15.61
CA ALA A 614 9.23 11.40 14.58
C ALA A 614 10.41 12.25 15.09
N MET A 615 10.39 12.71 16.35
CA MET A 615 11.53 13.42 16.95
C MET A 615 12.78 12.54 17.05
N VAL A 616 12.62 11.26 17.39
CA VAL A 616 13.73 10.30 17.43
C VAL A 616 14.35 10.17 16.03
N SER A 617 13.51 9.96 15.02
CA SER A 617 13.93 9.74 13.64
C SER A 617 14.75 10.90 13.08
N ILE A 618 14.27 12.15 13.23
CA ILE A 618 14.96 13.32 12.65
C ILE A 618 16.32 13.60 13.30
N ASN A 619 16.44 13.36 14.60
CA ASN A 619 17.71 13.52 15.30
C ASN A 619 18.68 12.40 14.95
N ILE A 620 18.21 11.18 14.69
CA ILE A 620 19.06 10.09 14.19
C ILE A 620 19.58 10.40 12.78
N TYR A 621 18.74 10.91 11.86
CA TYR A 621 19.19 11.30 10.53
C TYR A 621 20.31 12.35 10.60
N SER A 622 20.13 13.34 11.48
CA SER A 622 21.15 14.38 11.71
C SER A 622 22.42 13.82 12.34
N LEU A 623 22.31 12.87 13.28
CA LEU A 623 23.46 12.16 13.85
C LEU A 623 24.23 11.36 12.80
N MET A 624 23.53 10.67 11.88
CA MET A 624 24.14 9.91 10.78
C MET A 624 24.90 10.83 9.81
N MET A 625 24.35 12.01 9.51
CA MET A 625 25.08 13.02 8.72
C MET A 625 26.34 13.50 9.45
N ARG A 626 26.26 13.74 10.76
CA ARG A 626 27.39 14.25 11.55
C ARG A 626 28.58 13.28 11.59
N ILE A 627 28.33 11.97 11.75
CA ILE A 627 29.39 10.95 11.78
C ILE A 627 29.94 10.60 10.39
N THR A 628 29.29 11.09 9.33
CA THR A 628 29.66 10.84 7.94
C THR A 628 30.87 11.68 7.54
N TRP A 629 31.81 11.07 6.81
CA TRP A 629 32.97 11.77 6.28
C TRP A 629 32.59 12.50 4.97
N PRO A 630 32.79 13.82 4.86
CA PRO A 630 32.34 14.58 3.68
C PRO A 630 32.88 14.08 2.33
N GLU A 631 34.07 13.48 2.31
CA GLU A 631 34.73 13.06 1.05
C GLU A 631 34.07 11.84 0.38
N VAL A 632 33.34 11.03 1.16
CA VAL A 632 32.49 9.91 0.70
C VAL A 632 31.06 10.08 1.19
N GLY A 633 30.67 11.33 1.48
CA GLY A 633 29.48 11.63 2.26
C GLY A 633 28.21 11.13 1.62
N GLY A 634 28.09 11.30 0.29
CA GLY A 634 26.97 10.79 -0.49
C GLY A 634 26.80 9.28 -0.37
N THR A 635 27.89 8.50 -0.41
CA THR A 635 27.81 7.03 -0.29
C THR A 635 27.60 6.56 1.16
N GLN A 636 28.30 7.13 2.13
CA GLN A 636 28.22 6.70 3.53
C GLN A 636 26.84 7.04 4.14
N PHE A 637 26.34 8.27 3.95
CA PHE A 637 25.04 8.67 4.46
C PHE A 637 23.89 7.87 3.82
N THR A 638 23.96 7.71 2.49
CA THR A 638 23.00 6.84 1.77
C THR A 638 23.03 5.40 2.28
N GLY A 639 24.22 4.90 2.63
CA GLY A 639 24.39 3.60 3.28
C GLY A 639 23.60 3.48 4.58
N TYR A 640 23.67 4.48 5.47
CA TYR A 640 22.86 4.50 6.70
C TYR A 640 21.38 4.49 6.39
N MET A 641 20.91 5.37 5.50
CA MET A 641 19.49 5.44 5.12
C MET A 641 18.99 4.14 4.49
N ALA A 642 19.80 3.47 3.66
CA ALA A 642 19.46 2.16 3.09
C ALA A 642 19.33 1.09 4.18
N MET A 643 20.20 1.10 5.20
CA MET A 643 20.12 0.18 6.35
C MET A 643 18.88 0.45 7.21
N MET A 644 18.45 1.70 7.35
CA MET A 644 17.19 2.06 8.02
C MET A 644 15.98 1.51 7.26
N ASN A 645 15.97 1.61 5.93
CA ASN A 645 14.93 0.98 5.11
C ASN A 645 14.95 -0.55 5.23
N LEU A 646 16.13 -1.16 5.26
CA LEU A 646 16.28 -2.60 5.50
C LEU A 646 15.76 -3.02 6.88
N SER A 647 16.01 -2.20 7.91
CA SER A 647 15.45 -2.40 9.26
C SER A 647 13.93 -2.47 9.23
N ALA A 648 13.27 -1.57 8.48
CA ALA A 648 11.82 -1.57 8.34
C ALA A 648 11.31 -2.87 7.68
N ILE A 649 11.99 -3.35 6.63
CA ILE A 649 11.65 -4.63 5.99
C ILE A 649 11.77 -5.79 6.96
N ILE A 650 12.87 -5.86 7.72
CA ILE A 650 13.05 -6.89 8.75
C ILE A 650 11.93 -6.78 9.79
N GLY A 651 11.58 -5.57 10.23
CA GLY A 651 10.45 -5.30 11.11
C GLY A 651 9.15 -5.90 10.58
N TYR A 652 8.77 -5.63 9.33
CA TYR A 652 7.56 -6.20 8.72
C TYR A 652 7.59 -7.74 8.67
N GLN A 653 8.75 -8.34 8.42
CA GLN A 653 8.89 -9.80 8.40
C GLN A 653 8.79 -10.44 9.80
N LEU A 654 8.99 -9.66 10.87
CA LEU A 654 8.76 -10.13 12.24
C LEU A 654 7.27 -10.15 12.61
N THR A 655 6.39 -9.52 11.83
CA THR A 655 4.96 -9.41 12.15
C THR A 655 4.30 -10.78 12.25
N ALA A 656 4.37 -11.62 11.21
CA ALA A 656 3.72 -12.94 11.21
C ALA A 656 4.15 -13.87 12.36
N PRO A 657 5.46 -14.13 12.59
CA PRO A 657 5.89 -15.03 13.65
C PRO A 657 5.62 -14.50 15.07
N LEU A 658 5.53 -13.18 15.27
CA LEU A 658 5.17 -12.58 16.56
C LEU A 658 3.65 -12.58 16.75
N ALA A 659 2.90 -12.14 15.75
CA ALA A 659 1.44 -12.06 15.79
C ALA A 659 0.82 -13.44 16.01
N ALA A 660 1.31 -14.49 15.34
CA ALA A 660 0.79 -15.85 15.53
C ALA A 660 0.98 -16.41 16.95
N ARG A 661 1.84 -15.80 17.78
CA ARG A 661 2.19 -16.29 19.11
C ARG A 661 1.64 -15.47 20.25
N PHE A 662 1.49 -14.16 20.06
CA PHE A 662 1.28 -13.21 21.15
C PHE A 662 0.04 -12.35 20.92
N ASP A 663 -0.60 -11.98 22.02
CA ASP A 663 -1.73 -11.05 22.02
C ASP A 663 -1.29 -9.60 21.70
N TYR A 664 -2.25 -8.75 21.34
CA TYR A 664 -1.98 -7.34 21.00
C TYR A 664 -1.19 -6.61 22.09
N SER A 665 -1.59 -6.77 23.35
CA SER A 665 -0.96 -6.15 24.51
C SER A 665 0.53 -6.53 24.62
N THR A 666 0.86 -7.81 24.46
CA THR A 666 2.26 -8.27 24.45
C THR A 666 3.04 -7.75 23.25
N LEU A 667 2.42 -7.66 22.07
CA LEU A 667 3.05 -7.09 20.87
C LEU A 667 3.45 -5.62 21.11
N PHE A 668 2.60 -4.82 21.77
CA PHE A 668 2.99 -3.46 22.18
C PHE A 668 4.17 -3.45 23.16
N TYR A 669 4.24 -4.38 24.12
CA TYR A 669 5.37 -4.46 25.06
C TYR A 669 6.68 -4.84 24.36
N ILE A 670 6.63 -5.77 23.40
CA ILE A 670 7.79 -6.14 22.58
C ILE A 670 8.25 -4.94 21.74
N ALA A 671 7.33 -4.19 21.15
CA ALA A 671 7.67 -2.98 20.41
C ALA A 671 8.32 -1.92 21.30
N ALA A 672 7.77 -1.67 22.49
CA ALA A 672 8.36 -0.76 23.46
C ALA A 672 9.78 -1.18 23.87
N LEU A 673 10.03 -2.49 24.03
CA LEU A 673 11.37 -3.01 24.29
C LEU A 673 12.31 -2.67 23.12
N LEU A 674 11.91 -2.94 21.88
CA LEU A 674 12.72 -2.64 20.69
C LEU A 674 13.01 -1.14 20.54
N GLU A 675 12.03 -0.28 20.81
CA GLU A 675 12.18 1.18 20.83
C GLU A 675 13.27 1.62 21.83
N THR A 676 13.34 0.99 23.01
CA THR A 676 14.40 1.31 24.00
C THR A 676 15.80 0.84 23.58
N VAL A 677 15.95 -0.11 22.66
CA VAL A 677 17.28 -0.54 22.16
C VAL A 677 17.98 0.60 21.42
N VAL A 678 17.22 1.53 20.82
CA VAL A 678 17.75 2.75 20.20
C VAL A 678 18.59 3.57 21.19
N VAL A 679 18.18 3.62 22.47
CA VAL A 679 18.94 4.31 23.54
C VAL A 679 20.33 3.69 23.72
N LEU A 680 20.41 2.36 23.71
CA LEU A 680 21.68 1.64 23.85
C LEU A 680 22.60 1.92 22.66
N GLY A 681 22.07 1.91 21.44
CA GLY A 681 22.82 2.23 20.23
C GLY A 681 23.33 3.67 20.22
N ALA A 682 22.46 4.64 20.51
CA ALA A 682 22.80 6.06 20.54
C ALA A 682 23.83 6.40 21.63
N MET A 683 23.78 5.74 22.79
CA MET A 683 24.69 6.02 23.91
C MET A 683 26.17 5.91 23.53
N PHE A 684 26.54 4.91 22.73
CA PHE A 684 27.94 4.60 22.41
C PHE A 684 28.52 5.34 21.20
N ILE A 685 27.69 6.03 20.42
CA ILE A 685 28.15 6.78 19.24
C ILE A 685 28.82 8.07 19.69
N ASP A 686 30.04 8.33 19.23
CA ASP A 686 30.74 9.58 19.41
C ASP A 686 30.64 10.40 18.12
N PRO A 687 29.83 11.48 18.08
CA PRO A 687 29.59 12.23 16.85
C PRO A 687 30.86 12.88 16.26
N GLU A 688 31.91 13.05 17.05
CA GLU A 688 33.14 13.75 16.67
C GLU A 688 34.30 12.80 16.34
N GLU A 689 34.14 11.48 16.51
CA GLU A 689 35.20 10.48 16.29
C GLU A 689 35.79 10.58 14.88
N THR A 690 34.93 10.53 13.85
CA THR A 690 35.35 10.54 12.44
C THR A 690 36.18 11.79 12.14
N ARG A 691 35.73 12.96 12.60
CA ARG A 691 36.42 14.24 12.35
C ARG A 691 37.79 14.28 13.04
N ARG A 692 37.88 13.82 14.29
CA ARG A 692 39.15 13.76 15.05
C ARG A 692 40.13 12.77 14.43
N ALA A 693 39.65 11.58 14.05
CA ALA A 693 40.49 10.55 13.45
C ALA A 693 41.04 10.98 12.08
N MET A 694 40.22 11.64 11.27
CA MET A 694 40.65 12.15 9.96
C MET A 694 41.58 13.36 10.08
N ALA A 695 41.36 14.26 11.04
CA ALA A 695 42.30 15.35 11.33
C ALA A 695 43.68 14.81 11.70
N LYS A 696 43.74 13.76 12.53
CA LYS A 696 44.98 13.08 12.89
C LYS A 696 45.66 12.43 11.67
N ARG A 697 44.91 11.73 10.83
CA ARG A 697 45.45 11.13 9.59
C ARG A 697 45.95 12.13 8.57
N ARG A 698 45.41 13.34 8.52
CA ARG A 698 45.92 14.42 7.65
C ARG A 698 47.19 15.07 8.18
N SER A 699 47.46 14.93 9.49
CA SER A 699 48.68 15.45 10.14
C SER A 699 49.84 14.46 10.18
N GLU A 700 49.56 13.17 9.97
CA GLU A 700 50.52 12.07 9.81
C GLU A 700 50.88 11.91 8.33
#